data_AF-A0AAV8D117-F1
#
_entry.id   AF-A0AAV8D117-F1
#
_cell.length_a   1.000
_cell.length_b   1.000
_cell.length_c   1.000
_cell.angle_alpha   90.00
_cell.angle_beta   90.00
_cell.angle_gamma   90.00
#
_symmetry.space_group_name_H-M   'P 1'
#
loop_
_entity.id
_entity.type
_entity.pdbx_description
1 polymer ?
#
loop_
_entity_poly.entity_id
_entity_poly.type
_entity_poly.pdbx_seq_one_letter_code
_entity_poly.pdbx_strand_id
1 'polypeptide(L)'
;MRRSILSLAAAALVLEASVLSVIAQDCPLDLTWSNYTEIASACTDKTKHSICCRYINALVTVSVAMYANKTGTDTLGVPPALSDTCISTINDTLISKGIPSDASSFCGLGVKIQVVYPCQGMSTVQDVLASPNFDDVTKNCNGSVLVDMGCKRCLNSGLSYLRHLTGEEQDNVTLNTCRDAAFVAIVNQQSGLTPSDMATCFFSVQGLGLIQVNSSSASISVSAPATAPVTVTADAPSNRLIATPLVKQPHRGHKVIVVIGIMVTGLAVLLVLILILLISRKRRELKSMEHTESTYSVSPHIYAQKSQEGNSAIYRNFNYKEMRRATTNFSIVLGRGTNGAVYKGQLDDGSKVAIRCVRKNVTKEGEEEFCREMELLARLHHRHLVSLKGFCSVKDERFLVYEYMEKGSLKDHLHSSDKAPLAWQTRIQIAIDVANALEYLHFYCDPFLCHGDIKSSNVLLDSNFRAKVSDFGHACFSNDLKIHGTPGYIDPEYVATHQLAASSDVYSFGVLLLELITGKPAVSDGKNLVDWASQLLSDDSTLTELVDIRIIDSFDISELDAMIEIIQWCTQKEGRERPSMKQVIRMLSERWDPLHSEFARAVEIEEGQYCNYGYNSGSRLSKGKEQSSGDTRGLQSSSSTTRSYCSRSALLEGNASPDSPRGLFSL
;
A
#
# COMPACT_ATOMS: atom_id res chain seq x y z
N MET A 1 -0.71 40.80 72.97
CA MET A 1 -1.20 41.16 71.62
C MET A 1 -0.41 40.47 70.50
N ARG A 2 0.89 40.74 70.25
CA ARG A 2 1.61 40.17 69.07
C ARG A 2 1.59 38.64 68.92
N ARG A 3 1.62 37.85 70.01
CA ARG A 3 1.55 36.36 69.91
C ARG A 3 0.16 35.82 69.54
N SER A 4 -0.91 36.49 69.93
CA SER A 4 -2.29 36.08 69.59
C SER A 4 -2.61 36.32 68.11
N ILE A 5 -2.03 37.36 67.51
CA ILE A 5 -2.24 37.70 66.10
C ILE A 5 -1.54 36.69 65.17
N LEU A 6 -0.34 36.19 65.51
CA LEU A 6 0.29 35.12 64.74
C LEU A 6 -0.51 33.80 64.80
N SER A 7 -1.13 33.48 65.94
CA SER A 7 -1.98 32.28 66.05
C SER A 7 -3.24 32.37 65.19
N LEU A 8 -3.82 33.58 65.05
CA LEU A 8 -4.98 33.82 64.19
C LEU A 8 -4.61 33.83 62.70
N ALA A 9 -3.44 34.35 62.33
CA ALA A 9 -2.94 34.28 60.95
C ALA A 9 -2.60 32.83 60.53
N ALA A 10 -1.98 32.05 61.43
CA ALA A 10 -1.72 30.63 61.19
C ALA A 10 -3.02 29.81 61.12
N ALA A 11 -4.02 30.11 61.96
CA ALA A 11 -5.33 29.47 61.87
C ALA A 11 -6.08 29.85 60.58
N ALA A 12 -6.00 31.11 60.14
CA ALA A 12 -6.60 31.55 58.87
C ALA A 12 -5.98 30.83 57.66
N LEU A 13 -4.65 30.67 57.63
CA LEU A 13 -3.96 29.91 56.58
C LEU A 13 -4.27 28.40 56.60
N VAL A 14 -4.69 27.84 57.74
CA VAL A 14 -5.18 26.44 57.83
C VAL A 14 -6.67 26.34 57.47
N LEU A 15 -7.46 27.40 57.68
CA LEU A 15 -8.88 27.47 57.32
C LEU A 15 -9.13 27.81 55.84
N GLU A 16 -8.24 28.53 55.17
CA GLU A 16 -8.27 28.65 53.70
C GLU A 16 -7.72 27.40 52.99
N ALA A 17 -7.00 26.54 53.70
CA ALA A 17 -6.48 25.26 53.18
C ALA A 17 -7.40 24.05 53.41
N SER A 18 -8.63 24.24 53.91
CA SER A 18 -9.54 23.14 54.31
C SER A 18 -10.96 23.18 53.72
N VAL A 19 -11.18 23.96 52.64
CA VAL A 19 -12.44 23.94 51.87
C VAL A 19 -12.22 23.51 50.41
N LEU A 20 -11.62 22.34 50.25
CA LEU A 20 -11.87 21.46 49.10
C LEU A 20 -11.69 20.03 49.58
N SER A 21 -12.75 19.53 50.23
CA SER A 21 -12.92 18.10 50.44
C SER A 21 -12.90 17.42 49.08
N VAL A 22 -11.80 16.73 48.77
CA VAL A 22 -11.74 15.79 47.65
C VAL A 22 -12.66 14.63 48.02
N ILE A 23 -13.95 14.83 47.75
CA ILE A 23 -14.85 13.72 47.49
C ILE A 23 -14.21 13.01 46.31
N ALA A 24 -13.78 11.77 46.51
CA ALA A 24 -13.39 10.90 45.41
C ALA A 24 -14.64 10.70 44.55
N GLN A 25 -14.78 11.54 43.52
CA GLN A 25 -15.87 11.43 42.57
C GLN A 25 -15.55 10.26 41.65
N ASP A 26 -16.49 9.31 41.57
CA ASP A 26 -16.40 8.18 40.65
C ASP A 26 -16.27 8.67 39.21
N CYS A 27 -15.64 7.88 38.34
CA CYS A 27 -15.50 8.22 36.94
C CYS A 27 -16.89 8.45 36.29
N PRO A 28 -17.16 9.61 35.67
CA PRO A 28 -18.48 9.92 35.14
C PRO A 28 -18.78 9.28 33.77
N LEU A 29 -17.83 8.51 33.22
CA LEU A 29 -17.96 7.84 31.92
C LEU A 29 -18.76 6.53 32.07
N ASP A 30 -19.93 6.48 31.43
CA ASP A 30 -20.73 5.26 31.33
C ASP A 30 -20.18 4.34 30.24
N LEU A 31 -19.69 3.16 30.63
CA LEU A 31 -19.14 2.13 29.73
C LEU A 31 -20.10 0.93 29.54
N THR A 32 -21.34 1.02 30.04
CA THR A 32 -22.28 -0.12 30.08
C THR A 32 -23.02 -0.36 28.76
N TRP A 33 -23.03 0.63 27.86
CA TRP A 33 -23.73 0.62 26.58
C TRP A 33 -23.13 -0.35 25.53
N SER A 34 -21.92 -0.85 25.76
CA SER A 34 -21.12 -1.57 24.76
C SER A 34 -21.13 -3.09 24.90
N ASN A 35 -21.09 -3.79 23.76
CA ASN A 35 -20.90 -5.24 23.69
C ASN A 35 -19.40 -5.60 23.79
N TYR A 36 -18.96 -5.97 24.99
CA TYR A 36 -17.58 -6.36 25.26
C TYR A 36 -17.13 -7.66 24.57
N THR A 37 -18.04 -8.47 24.02
CA THR A 37 -17.68 -9.74 23.36
C THR A 37 -16.74 -9.52 22.18
N GLU A 38 -17.03 -8.52 21.35
CA GLU A 38 -16.19 -8.16 20.19
C GLU A 38 -14.85 -7.53 20.64
N ILE A 39 -14.88 -6.71 21.70
CA ILE A 39 -13.67 -6.07 22.24
C ILE A 39 -12.72 -7.14 22.82
N ALA A 40 -13.23 -8.06 23.64
CA ALA A 40 -12.46 -9.16 24.20
C ALA A 40 -11.91 -10.07 23.09
N SER A 41 -12.73 -10.42 22.09
CA SER A 41 -12.31 -11.18 20.90
C SER A 41 -11.14 -10.49 20.16
N ALA A 42 -11.26 -9.19 19.90
CA ALA A 42 -10.22 -8.37 19.27
C ALA A 42 -8.93 -8.25 20.10
N CYS A 43 -9.04 -8.32 21.43
CA CYS A 43 -7.93 -8.15 22.38
C CYS A 43 -7.32 -9.47 22.90
N THR A 44 -7.89 -10.64 22.56
CA THR A 44 -7.36 -11.96 22.98
C THR A 44 -6.07 -12.33 22.25
N ASP A 45 -5.86 -11.80 21.04
CA ASP A 45 -4.73 -12.14 20.16
C ASP A 45 -3.68 -11.02 20.16
N LYS A 46 -2.47 -11.33 20.64
CA LYS A 46 -1.37 -10.36 20.73
C LYS A 46 -0.90 -9.83 19.36
N THR A 47 -1.15 -10.55 18.28
CA THR A 47 -0.86 -10.07 16.91
C THR A 47 -1.85 -8.99 16.45
N LYS A 48 -2.98 -8.82 17.16
CA LYS A 48 -4.10 -7.94 16.82
C LYS A 48 -4.22 -6.71 17.72
N HIS A 49 -3.15 -6.29 18.42
CA HIS A 49 -3.14 -5.07 19.24
C HIS A 49 -3.70 -3.84 18.51
N SER A 50 -3.45 -3.68 17.19
CA SER A 50 -4.00 -2.57 16.38
C SER A 50 -5.52 -2.63 16.14
N ILE A 51 -6.14 -3.81 16.25
CA ILE A 51 -7.59 -4.00 16.22
C ILE A 51 -8.14 -3.76 17.63
N CYS A 52 -7.54 -4.38 18.66
CA CYS A 52 -7.87 -4.16 20.06
C CYS A 52 -7.92 -2.67 20.43
N CYS A 53 -6.88 -1.89 20.08
CA CYS A 53 -6.86 -0.45 20.37
C CYS A 53 -7.90 0.35 19.58
N ARG A 54 -8.32 -0.07 18.38
CA ARG A 54 -9.43 0.59 17.68
C ARG A 54 -10.75 0.42 18.44
N TYR A 55 -11.01 -0.77 18.96
CA TYR A 55 -12.19 -1.05 19.78
C TYR A 55 -12.16 -0.33 21.13
N ILE A 56 -11.02 -0.32 21.82
CA ILE A 56 -10.86 0.39 23.11
C ILE A 56 -10.99 1.91 22.92
N ASN A 57 -10.38 2.50 21.88
CA ASN A 57 -10.56 3.92 21.59
C ASN A 57 -12.04 4.23 21.31
N ALA A 58 -12.69 3.47 20.43
CA ALA A 58 -14.10 3.68 20.09
C ALA A 58 -15.03 3.58 21.32
N LEU A 59 -14.78 2.64 22.24
CA LEU A 59 -15.49 2.52 23.52
C LEU A 59 -15.34 3.81 24.35
N VAL A 60 -14.10 4.26 24.57
CA VAL A 60 -13.80 5.40 25.44
C VAL A 60 -14.32 6.70 24.83
N THR A 61 -14.08 6.96 23.55
CA THR A 61 -14.47 8.21 22.88
C THR A 61 -15.99 8.34 22.75
N VAL A 62 -16.72 7.23 22.56
CA VAL A 62 -18.20 7.26 22.63
C VAL A 62 -18.70 7.59 24.03
N SER A 63 -18.13 6.99 25.08
CA SER A 63 -18.49 7.31 26.47
C SER A 63 -18.19 8.76 26.82
N VAL A 64 -17.09 9.33 26.33
CA VAL A 64 -16.76 10.75 26.47
C VAL A 64 -17.77 11.63 25.73
N ALA A 65 -18.13 11.29 24.48
CA ALA A 65 -19.16 12.02 23.73
C ALA A 65 -20.54 11.97 24.41
N MET A 66 -20.92 10.82 24.98
CA MET A 66 -22.14 10.67 25.77
C MET A 66 -22.12 11.50 27.07
N TYR A 67 -20.96 11.60 27.74
CA TYR A 67 -20.78 12.42 28.93
C TYR A 67 -20.92 13.92 28.62
N ALA A 68 -20.25 14.42 27.58
CA ALA A 68 -20.34 15.80 27.13
C ALA A 68 -21.80 16.20 26.81
N ASN A 69 -22.48 15.38 25.98
CA ASN A 69 -23.88 15.58 25.62
C ASN A 69 -24.83 15.57 26.84
N LYS A 70 -24.67 14.57 27.73
CA LYS A 70 -25.51 14.42 28.94
C LYS A 70 -25.35 15.57 29.94
N THR A 71 -24.16 16.15 30.03
CA THR A 71 -23.86 17.23 30.99
C THR A 71 -24.00 18.63 30.39
N GLY A 72 -24.15 18.73 29.05
CA GLY A 72 -24.12 20.02 28.34
C GLY A 72 -22.77 20.72 28.43
N THR A 73 -21.70 19.99 28.72
CA THR A 73 -20.35 20.53 28.81
C THR A 73 -19.71 20.55 27.43
N ASP A 74 -19.10 21.67 27.08
CA ASP A 74 -18.35 21.85 25.83
C ASP A 74 -16.99 21.10 25.87
N THR A 75 -16.83 20.07 26.70
CA THR A 75 -15.56 19.42 26.99
C THR A 75 -15.29 18.23 26.07
N LEU A 76 -14.05 18.12 25.60
CA LEU A 76 -13.61 17.00 24.77
C LEU A 76 -13.26 15.72 25.57
N GLY A 77 -13.30 15.75 26.91
CA GLY A 77 -12.78 14.71 27.82
C GLY A 77 -13.33 14.83 29.25
N VAL A 78 -12.72 14.16 30.23
CA VAL A 78 -13.05 14.35 31.67
C VAL A 78 -12.10 15.35 32.35
N PRO A 79 -12.56 16.09 33.38
CA PRO A 79 -11.71 17.03 34.12
C PRO A 79 -10.42 16.38 34.62
N PRO A 80 -9.25 17.07 34.58
CA PRO A 80 -7.97 16.47 34.98
C PRO A 80 -7.98 15.84 36.38
N ALA A 81 -8.72 16.43 37.33
CA ALA A 81 -8.89 15.91 38.69
C ALA A 81 -9.61 14.54 38.78
N LEU A 82 -10.25 14.09 37.70
CA LEU A 82 -10.94 12.79 37.59
C LEU A 82 -10.23 11.83 36.63
N SER A 83 -9.17 12.27 35.94
CA SER A 83 -8.49 11.49 34.91
C SER A 83 -7.95 10.17 35.46
N ASP A 84 -7.19 10.21 36.56
CA ASP A 84 -6.55 9.03 37.13
C ASP A 84 -7.57 8.02 37.67
N THR A 85 -8.63 8.52 38.32
CA THR A 85 -9.79 7.72 38.73
C THR A 85 -10.43 7.03 37.52
N CYS A 86 -10.67 7.77 36.43
CA CYS A 86 -11.23 7.22 35.19
C CYS A 86 -10.31 6.20 34.51
N ILE A 87 -9.00 6.43 34.46
CA ILE A 87 -8.04 5.46 33.94
C ILE A 87 -8.14 4.15 34.72
N SER A 88 -8.18 4.21 36.06
CA SER A 88 -8.38 3.02 36.90
C SER A 88 -9.74 2.36 36.63
N THR A 89 -10.85 3.09 36.71
CA THR A 89 -12.20 2.53 36.52
C THR A 89 -12.38 1.89 35.14
N ILE A 90 -11.84 2.50 34.07
CA ILE A 90 -11.85 1.89 32.74
C ILE A 90 -10.99 0.64 32.73
N ASN A 91 -9.76 0.67 33.25
CA ASN A 91 -8.87 -0.49 33.29
C ASN A 91 -9.49 -1.68 34.05
N ASP A 92 -10.06 -1.43 35.23
CA ASP A 92 -10.76 -2.43 36.04
C ASP A 92 -11.99 -2.99 35.29
N THR A 93 -12.72 -2.12 34.57
CA THR A 93 -13.84 -2.54 33.71
C THR A 93 -13.37 -3.45 32.58
N LEU A 94 -12.31 -3.07 31.84
CA LEU A 94 -11.75 -3.88 30.75
C LEU A 94 -11.32 -5.27 31.26
N ILE A 95 -10.58 -5.33 32.37
CA ILE A 95 -10.14 -6.58 33.00
C ILE A 95 -11.35 -7.44 33.42
N SER A 96 -12.37 -6.85 34.05
CA SER A 96 -13.60 -7.56 34.44
C SER A 96 -14.39 -8.15 33.25
N LYS A 97 -14.11 -7.68 32.03
CA LYS A 97 -14.74 -8.11 30.78
C LYS A 97 -13.84 -9.03 29.93
N GLY A 98 -12.71 -9.48 30.47
CA GLY A 98 -11.82 -10.44 29.82
C GLY A 98 -10.80 -9.83 28.85
N ILE A 99 -10.56 -8.51 28.93
CA ILE A 99 -9.54 -7.82 28.14
C ILE A 99 -8.22 -7.80 28.93
N PRO A 100 -7.05 -7.98 28.29
CA PRO A 100 -5.76 -7.99 28.98
C PRO A 100 -5.47 -6.72 29.80
N SER A 101 -4.83 -6.87 30.96
CA SER A 101 -4.53 -5.77 31.88
C SER A 101 -3.46 -4.79 31.37
N ASP A 102 -2.69 -5.16 30.35
CA ASP A 102 -1.73 -4.32 29.64
C ASP A 102 -2.38 -3.49 28.51
N ALA A 103 -3.65 -3.76 28.14
CA ALA A 103 -4.33 -3.08 27.03
C ALA A 103 -4.54 -1.59 27.24
N SER A 104 -4.78 -1.15 28.48
CA SER A 104 -4.82 0.28 28.84
C SER A 104 -3.48 0.98 28.56
N SER A 105 -2.37 0.26 28.76
CA SER A 105 -1.01 0.77 28.57
C SER A 105 -0.61 0.77 27.10
N PHE A 106 -0.70 -0.37 26.40
CA PHE A 106 -0.26 -0.45 24.99
C PHE A 106 -1.18 0.30 24.02
N CYS A 107 -2.43 0.55 24.39
CA CYS A 107 -3.32 1.44 23.63
C CYS A 107 -3.21 2.92 24.02
N GLY A 108 -2.36 3.29 24.99
CA GLY A 108 -2.16 4.68 25.40
C GLY A 108 -3.44 5.35 25.91
N LEU A 109 -4.11 4.73 26.88
CA LEU A 109 -5.39 5.21 27.40
C LEU A 109 -5.26 6.56 28.15
N GLY A 110 -4.14 6.79 28.85
CA GLY A 110 -3.96 7.98 29.68
C GLY A 110 -4.01 9.31 28.92
N VAL A 111 -3.52 9.35 27.69
CA VAL A 111 -3.51 10.55 26.81
C VAL A 111 -4.86 10.82 26.12
N LYS A 112 -5.89 9.98 26.37
CA LYS A 112 -7.21 10.06 25.72
C LYS A 112 -8.34 10.52 26.64
N ILE A 113 -8.12 10.49 27.95
CA ILE A 113 -9.17 10.76 28.95
C ILE A 113 -9.19 12.23 29.40
N GLN A 114 -8.05 12.93 29.34
CA GLN A 114 -7.87 14.29 29.90
C GLN A 114 -8.44 15.39 29.00
N VAL A 115 -9.23 16.32 29.55
CA VAL A 115 -9.71 17.54 28.84
C VAL A 115 -8.60 18.37 28.17
N VAL A 116 -7.37 18.37 28.69
CA VAL A 116 -6.26 19.15 28.13
C VAL A 116 -5.51 18.31 27.09
N TYR A 117 -6.10 18.24 25.89
CA TYR A 117 -5.57 17.44 24.79
C TYR A 117 -4.42 18.14 24.03
N PRO A 118 -3.36 17.42 23.64
CA PRO A 118 -2.35 17.91 22.68
C PRO A 118 -2.92 17.91 21.24
N CYS A 119 -3.97 18.69 21.00
CA CYS A 119 -4.60 18.83 19.69
C CYS A 119 -4.60 20.29 19.18
N GLN A 120 -3.41 20.84 18.95
CA GLN A 120 -3.19 22.13 18.26
C GLN A 120 -4.05 23.31 18.79
N GLY A 121 -4.30 23.34 20.10
CA GLY A 121 -5.09 24.38 20.76
C GLY A 121 -6.60 24.12 20.84
N MET A 122 -7.10 23.01 20.30
CA MET A 122 -8.50 22.60 20.49
C MET A 122 -8.71 22.05 21.90
N SER A 123 -9.46 22.78 22.73
CA SER A 123 -9.73 22.45 24.13
C SER A 123 -11.21 22.15 24.41
N THR A 124 -12.10 22.72 23.60
CA THR A 124 -13.55 22.55 23.71
C THR A 124 -14.17 22.00 22.42
N VAL A 125 -15.40 21.47 22.47
CA VAL A 125 -16.16 21.08 21.28
C VAL A 125 -16.37 22.28 20.38
N GLN A 126 -16.70 23.46 20.91
CA GLN A 126 -16.82 24.70 20.13
C GLN A 126 -15.51 25.11 19.43
N ASP A 127 -14.33 24.87 20.02
CA ASP A 127 -13.05 25.08 19.33
C ASP A 127 -12.93 24.20 18.08
N VAL A 128 -13.33 22.93 18.18
CA VAL A 128 -13.36 21.99 17.03
C VAL A 128 -14.35 22.46 15.97
N LEU A 129 -15.55 22.84 16.38
CA LEU A 129 -16.61 23.27 15.47
C LEU A 129 -16.29 24.60 14.77
N ALA A 130 -15.52 25.48 15.40
CA ALA A 130 -15.05 26.74 14.82
C ALA A 130 -13.75 26.58 13.98
N SER A 131 -13.15 25.38 13.95
CA SER A 131 -11.88 25.17 13.29
C SER A 131 -11.99 25.09 11.75
N PRO A 132 -10.95 25.52 11.00
CA PRO A 132 -11.01 25.55 9.53
C PRO A 132 -11.27 24.17 8.92
N ASN A 133 -12.17 24.13 7.93
CA ASN A 133 -12.59 22.93 7.19
C ASN A 133 -13.40 21.89 8.01
N PHE A 134 -13.81 22.18 9.25
CA PHE A 134 -14.67 21.26 10.00
C PHE A 134 -16.10 21.18 9.44
N ASP A 135 -16.60 22.26 8.83
CA ASP A 135 -17.90 22.28 8.13
C ASP A 135 -18.05 21.17 7.09
N ASP A 136 -16.96 20.82 6.38
CA ASP A 136 -16.94 19.72 5.42
C ASP A 136 -17.09 18.36 6.12
N VAL A 137 -16.55 18.20 7.33
CA VAL A 137 -16.72 16.99 8.15
C VAL A 137 -18.18 16.88 8.59
N THR A 138 -18.73 17.93 9.20
CA THR A 138 -20.14 18.00 9.59
C THR A 138 -21.05 17.66 8.41
N LYS A 139 -20.84 18.29 7.25
CA LYS A 139 -21.65 18.08 6.03
C LYS A 139 -21.55 16.65 5.48
N ASN A 140 -20.37 16.05 5.43
CA ASN A 140 -20.19 14.69 4.88
C ASN A 140 -20.59 13.58 5.87
N CYS A 141 -20.64 13.88 7.17
CA CYS A 141 -21.17 12.99 8.20
C CYS A 141 -22.69 13.15 8.46
N ASN A 142 -23.35 14.20 7.91
CA ASN A 142 -24.77 14.50 8.12
C ASN A 142 -25.73 13.67 7.23
N GLY A 143 -25.63 12.34 7.30
CA GLY A 143 -26.52 11.43 6.57
C GLY A 143 -26.38 9.99 7.07
N SER A 144 -27.28 9.09 6.67
CA SER A 144 -27.31 7.71 7.17
C SER A 144 -25.98 6.96 6.92
N VAL A 145 -25.16 6.90 7.97
CA VAL A 145 -23.87 6.17 8.03
C VAL A 145 -24.06 4.66 7.80
N LEU A 146 -25.31 4.17 7.92
CA LEU A 146 -25.79 2.82 7.57
C LEU A 146 -25.67 2.46 6.07
N VAL A 147 -25.22 3.38 5.21
CA VAL A 147 -24.84 3.08 3.81
C VAL A 147 -23.34 3.30 3.64
N ASP A 148 -22.64 2.29 3.12
CA ASP A 148 -21.17 2.25 2.94
C ASP A 148 -20.59 3.53 2.28
N MET A 149 -21.28 4.04 1.25
CA MET A 149 -20.95 5.29 0.55
C MET A 149 -21.09 6.57 1.40
N GLY A 150 -21.89 6.55 2.46
CA GLY A 150 -21.97 7.61 3.46
C GLY A 150 -20.80 7.55 4.43
N CYS A 151 -20.53 6.35 4.98
CA CYS A 151 -19.40 6.14 5.87
C CYS A 151 -18.06 6.55 5.23
N LYS A 152 -17.78 6.07 4.01
CA LYS A 152 -16.54 6.40 3.28
C LYS A 152 -16.34 7.91 3.08
N ARG A 153 -17.42 8.68 2.87
CA ARG A 153 -17.35 10.15 2.76
C ARG A 153 -17.05 10.83 4.09
N CYS A 154 -17.76 10.44 5.16
CA CYS A 154 -17.50 10.94 6.51
C CYS A 154 -16.05 10.67 6.94
N LEU A 155 -15.56 9.44 6.80
CA LEU A 155 -14.19 9.05 7.14
C LEU A 155 -13.14 9.85 6.33
N ASN A 156 -13.33 9.99 5.01
CA ASN A 156 -12.42 10.76 4.16
C ASN A 156 -12.41 12.25 4.52
N SER A 157 -13.56 12.85 4.85
CA SER A 157 -13.64 14.24 5.29
C SER A 157 -12.94 14.46 6.64
N GLY A 158 -13.15 13.57 7.62
CA GLY A 158 -12.45 13.61 8.90
C GLY A 158 -10.94 13.44 8.75
N LEU A 159 -10.47 12.52 7.91
CA LEU A 159 -9.03 12.36 7.61
C LEU A 159 -8.44 13.58 6.91
N SER A 160 -9.19 14.23 6.00
CA SER A 160 -8.77 15.48 5.37
C SER A 160 -8.62 16.59 6.41
N TYR A 161 -9.64 16.77 7.25
CA TYR A 161 -9.63 17.75 8.34
C TYR A 161 -8.45 17.54 9.29
N LEU A 162 -8.23 16.30 9.76
CA LEU A 162 -7.15 15.98 10.68
C LEU A 162 -5.78 16.32 10.10
N ARG A 163 -5.53 16.06 8.80
CA ARG A 163 -4.28 16.46 8.13
C ARG A 163 -4.08 17.98 8.10
N HIS A 164 -5.14 18.75 7.84
CA HIS A 164 -5.07 20.22 7.85
C HIS A 164 -4.84 20.77 9.26
N LEU A 165 -5.41 20.11 10.28
CA LEU A 165 -5.27 20.52 11.67
C LEU A 165 -3.89 20.17 12.24
N THR A 166 -3.45 18.91 12.11
CA THR A 166 -2.24 18.43 12.80
C THR A 166 -0.95 18.77 12.09
N GLY A 167 -0.95 18.91 10.76
CA GLY A 167 0.27 19.01 9.95
C GLY A 167 0.79 17.65 9.46
N GLU A 168 1.91 17.66 8.73
CA GLU A 168 2.55 16.46 8.16
C GLU A 168 3.61 15.82 9.09
N GLU A 169 3.99 16.46 10.20
CA GLU A 169 5.13 16.06 11.06
C GLU A 169 4.74 15.72 12.52
N GLN A 170 3.49 15.29 12.75
CA GLN A 170 2.97 15.03 14.11
C GLN A 170 2.87 13.53 14.41
N ASP A 171 3.06 13.19 15.69
CA ASP A 171 3.12 11.80 16.14
C ASP A 171 1.76 11.09 16.06
N ASN A 172 1.81 9.75 16.12
CA ASN A 172 0.61 8.91 16.10
C ASN A 172 -0.31 9.17 17.33
N VAL A 173 0.19 9.81 18.40
CA VAL A 173 -0.59 10.13 19.59
C VAL A 173 -1.48 11.33 19.32
N THR A 174 -0.91 12.47 18.93
CA THR A 174 -1.62 13.70 18.53
C THR A 174 -2.68 13.42 17.45
N LEU A 175 -2.36 12.62 16.42
CA LEU A 175 -3.32 12.27 15.38
C LEU A 175 -4.55 11.50 15.91
N ASN A 176 -4.33 10.53 16.82
CA ASN A 176 -5.42 9.79 17.45
C ASN A 176 -6.23 10.68 18.41
N THR A 177 -5.55 11.49 19.21
CA THR A 177 -6.18 12.46 20.11
C THR A 177 -7.05 13.47 19.36
N CYS A 178 -6.57 14.05 18.26
CA CYS A 178 -7.37 14.95 17.43
C CYS A 178 -8.53 14.24 16.74
N ARG A 179 -8.36 12.97 16.38
CA ARG A 179 -9.44 12.12 15.85
C ARG A 179 -10.54 11.91 16.89
N ASP A 180 -10.16 11.64 18.14
CA ASP A 180 -11.09 11.49 19.25
C ASP A 180 -11.85 12.81 19.52
N ALA A 181 -11.15 13.95 19.53
CA ALA A 181 -11.77 15.27 19.66
C ALA A 181 -12.77 15.59 18.52
N ALA A 182 -12.39 15.30 17.27
CA ALA A 182 -13.26 15.43 16.11
C ALA A 182 -14.53 14.58 16.24
N PHE A 183 -14.42 13.33 16.71
CA PHE A 183 -15.57 12.46 16.94
C PHE A 183 -16.55 13.06 17.95
N VAL A 184 -16.06 13.51 19.10
CA VAL A 184 -16.87 14.12 20.16
C VAL A 184 -17.62 15.34 19.62
N ALA A 185 -16.98 16.17 18.80
CA ALA A 185 -17.62 17.34 18.19
C ALA A 185 -18.71 16.99 17.17
N ILE A 186 -18.50 15.99 16.29
CA ILE A 186 -19.53 15.56 15.33
C ILE A 186 -20.75 15.00 16.09
N VAL A 187 -20.54 14.14 17.09
CA VAL A 187 -21.63 13.53 17.87
C VAL A 187 -22.47 14.58 18.60
N ASN A 188 -21.85 15.65 19.13
CA ASN A 188 -22.59 16.72 19.83
C ASN A 188 -23.37 17.66 18.89
N GLN A 189 -23.07 17.70 17.59
CA GLN A 189 -23.92 18.41 16.61
C GLN A 189 -25.05 17.56 16.02
N GLN A 190 -24.98 16.22 16.08
CA GLN A 190 -25.91 15.36 15.33
C GLN A 190 -27.18 14.98 16.07
N SER A 191 -28.29 15.63 15.70
CA SER A 191 -29.64 15.23 16.07
C SER A 191 -30.21 14.18 15.10
N GLY A 192 -29.75 12.92 15.18
CA GLY A 192 -30.41 11.83 14.45
C GLY A 192 -29.77 10.44 14.42
N LEU A 193 -28.47 10.30 14.66
CA LEU A 193 -27.76 8.99 14.69
C LEU A 193 -27.34 8.63 16.11
N THR A 194 -27.23 7.33 16.41
CA THR A 194 -26.66 6.91 17.71
C THR A 194 -25.13 7.07 17.68
N PRO A 195 -24.49 7.50 18.79
CA PRO A 195 -23.03 7.57 18.88
C PRO A 195 -22.34 6.25 18.52
N SER A 196 -22.95 5.10 18.84
CA SER A 196 -22.46 3.76 18.50
C SER A 196 -22.45 3.47 16.99
N ASP A 197 -23.45 3.94 16.24
CA ASP A 197 -23.50 3.75 14.78
C ASP A 197 -22.42 4.60 14.08
N MET A 198 -22.21 5.82 14.58
CA MET A 198 -21.12 6.68 14.11
C MET A 198 -19.74 6.09 14.41
N ALA A 199 -19.53 5.53 15.60
CA ALA A 199 -18.26 4.94 16.01
C ALA A 199 -17.85 3.75 15.13
N THR A 200 -18.82 2.92 14.75
CA THR A 200 -18.65 1.79 13.80
C THR A 200 -17.91 2.25 12.54
N CYS A 201 -18.39 3.34 11.93
CA CYS A 201 -17.73 3.93 10.77
C CYS A 201 -16.41 4.64 11.12
N PHE A 202 -16.46 5.57 12.08
CA PHE A 202 -15.39 6.52 12.35
C PHE A 202 -14.12 5.86 12.90
N PHE A 203 -14.24 4.75 13.64
CA PHE A 203 -13.12 3.95 14.14
C PHE A 203 -12.84 2.68 13.31
N SER A 204 -13.69 2.37 12.33
CA SER A 204 -13.62 1.16 11.50
C SER A 204 -13.65 -0.13 12.34
N VAL A 205 -14.72 -0.24 13.14
CA VAL A 205 -15.02 -1.31 14.11
C VAL A 205 -16.47 -1.77 13.90
N GLN A 206 -16.86 -2.94 14.41
CA GLN A 206 -18.22 -3.48 14.24
C GLN A 206 -18.77 -4.05 15.56
N GLY A 207 -20.10 -4.01 15.73
CA GLY A 207 -20.77 -4.71 16.83
C GLY A 207 -20.65 -4.05 18.21
N LEU A 208 -20.26 -2.76 18.29
CA LEU A 208 -20.09 -2.06 19.57
C LEU A 208 -21.39 -1.87 20.36
N GLY A 209 -22.51 -1.57 19.72
CA GLY A 209 -23.78 -1.27 20.42
C GLY A 209 -24.53 -2.53 20.88
N LEU A 210 -25.21 -2.44 22.02
CA LEU A 210 -26.22 -3.42 22.42
C LEU A 210 -27.43 -3.34 21.48
N ILE A 211 -27.73 -4.44 20.78
CA ILE A 211 -28.88 -4.54 19.88
C ILE A 211 -30.18 -4.40 20.70
N GLN A 212 -30.90 -3.29 20.52
CA GLN A 212 -32.31 -3.24 20.95
C GLN A 212 -33.15 -4.13 20.03
N VAL A 213 -33.50 -5.31 20.53
CA VAL A 213 -34.48 -6.20 19.89
C VAL A 213 -35.87 -5.58 20.01
N ASN A 214 -36.21 -4.69 19.08
CA ASN A 214 -37.58 -4.21 18.92
C ASN A 214 -38.32 -5.14 17.95
N SER A 215 -39.20 -5.95 18.52
CA SER A 215 -39.97 -6.98 17.83
C SER A 215 -40.89 -6.42 16.74
N SER A 216 -40.55 -6.67 15.47
CA SER A 216 -41.53 -6.64 14.38
C SER A 216 -41.25 -7.78 13.39
N SER A 217 -42.22 -8.68 13.25
CA SER A 217 -42.10 -9.95 12.54
C SER A 217 -42.17 -9.82 11.02
N ALA A 218 -41.25 -10.44 10.31
CA ALA A 218 -41.43 -10.83 8.91
C ALA A 218 -40.84 -12.23 8.68
N SER A 219 -41.72 -13.20 8.41
CA SER A 219 -41.38 -14.61 8.21
C SER A 219 -40.84 -14.87 6.80
N ILE A 220 -39.72 -15.58 6.68
CA ILE A 220 -39.25 -16.18 5.42
C ILE A 220 -39.37 -17.70 5.56
N SER A 221 -40.21 -18.31 4.72
CA SER A 221 -40.39 -19.76 4.66
C SER A 221 -39.40 -20.40 3.68
N VAL A 222 -38.76 -21.48 4.13
CA VAL A 222 -37.88 -22.33 3.32
C VAL A 222 -38.71 -23.48 2.73
N SER A 223 -38.44 -23.88 1.49
CA SER A 223 -38.85 -25.18 0.96
C SER A 223 -37.80 -25.80 0.05
N ALA A 224 -37.50 -27.07 0.32
CA ALA A 224 -36.61 -27.94 -0.45
C ALA A 224 -37.47 -28.89 -1.35
N PRO A 225 -36.88 -29.61 -2.32
CA PRO A 225 -37.65 -30.22 -3.42
C PRO A 225 -38.18 -31.63 -3.10
N ALA A 226 -39.15 -32.08 -3.90
CA ALA A 226 -39.69 -33.45 -3.88
C ALA A 226 -39.90 -34.00 -5.32
N THR A 227 -40.02 -35.33 -5.43
CA THR A 227 -39.65 -36.09 -6.64
C THR A 227 -40.83 -36.89 -7.24
N ALA A 228 -41.07 -36.73 -8.55
CA ALA A 228 -41.74 -37.70 -9.46
C ALA A 228 -43.23 -38.10 -9.15
N PRO A 229 -43.86 -39.05 -9.89
CA PRO A 229 -44.27 -38.91 -11.30
C PRO A 229 -45.74 -39.37 -11.59
N VAL A 230 -46.35 -38.99 -12.73
CA VAL A 230 -47.61 -39.60 -13.23
C VAL A 230 -47.64 -39.73 -14.78
N THR A 231 -48.20 -40.84 -15.27
CA THR A 231 -48.41 -41.25 -16.68
C THR A 231 -49.89 -41.35 -17.09
N VAL A 232 -50.26 -40.93 -18.31
CA VAL A 232 -51.49 -41.30 -19.09
C VAL A 232 -51.16 -41.01 -20.59
N THR A 233 -50.89 -41.99 -21.50
CA THR A 233 -51.79 -42.73 -22.44
C THR A 233 -52.74 -41.87 -23.31
N ALA A 234 -53.02 -42.13 -24.60
CA ALA A 234 -52.52 -43.10 -25.60
C ALA A 234 -52.94 -42.71 -27.06
N ASP A 235 -52.56 -43.55 -28.03
CA ASP A 235 -53.13 -43.80 -29.39
C ASP A 235 -52.30 -43.47 -30.67
N ALA A 236 -51.41 -44.41 -31.04
CA ALA A 236 -51.58 -45.42 -32.11
C ALA A 236 -52.15 -45.05 -33.52
N PRO A 237 -51.97 -45.91 -34.56
CA PRO A 237 -50.74 -46.59 -35.01
C PRO A 237 -50.60 -46.69 -36.57
N SER A 238 -49.45 -47.19 -37.07
CA SER A 238 -49.29 -48.19 -38.18
C SER A 238 -47.91 -48.07 -38.85
N ASN A 239 -46.98 -49.02 -38.61
CA ASN A 239 -46.70 -50.20 -39.47
C ASN A 239 -45.93 -49.87 -40.77
N ARG A 240 -44.86 -50.59 -41.16
CA ARG A 240 -44.60 -52.03 -40.97
C ARG A 240 -43.09 -52.39 -41.07
N LEU A 241 -42.68 -53.51 -40.44
CA LEU A 241 -41.40 -54.21 -40.66
C LEU A 241 -41.39 -54.96 -42.02
N ILE A 242 -40.30 -55.57 -42.52
CA ILE A 242 -39.72 -56.88 -42.12
C ILE A 242 -38.29 -57.04 -42.73
N ALA A 243 -37.49 -57.96 -42.18
CA ALA A 243 -36.04 -58.10 -42.40
C ALA A 243 -35.59 -59.42 -43.09
N THR A 244 -34.28 -59.46 -43.44
CA THR A 244 -33.37 -60.64 -43.62
C THR A 244 -33.64 -61.62 -44.81
N PRO A 245 -32.79 -62.65 -45.09
CA PRO A 245 -31.48 -62.48 -45.75
C PRO A 245 -31.10 -63.53 -46.84
N LEU A 246 -29.90 -63.37 -47.46
CA LEU A 246 -29.03 -64.38 -48.13
C LEU A 246 -29.50 -65.09 -49.44
N VAL A 247 -28.69 -64.99 -50.53
CA VAL A 247 -27.90 -66.11 -51.14
C VAL A 247 -27.10 -65.66 -52.40
N LYS A 248 -25.89 -66.25 -52.53
CA LYS A 248 -24.79 -66.27 -53.55
C LYS A 248 -25.01 -65.83 -55.04
N GLN A 249 -24.05 -65.01 -55.52
CA GLN A 249 -23.17 -65.08 -56.75
C GLN A 249 -23.72 -65.52 -58.14
N PRO A 250 -23.19 -65.03 -59.30
CA PRO A 250 -21.74 -64.88 -59.60
C PRO A 250 -21.29 -63.65 -60.46
N HIS A 251 -20.00 -63.64 -60.82
CA HIS A 251 -19.25 -62.55 -61.48
C HIS A 251 -19.66 -62.19 -62.92
N ARG A 252 -19.71 -60.87 -63.22
CA ARG A 252 -19.11 -60.25 -64.43
C ARG A 252 -19.06 -58.73 -64.30
N GLY A 253 -17.91 -58.07 -64.55
CA GLY A 253 -17.87 -56.59 -64.63
C GLY A 253 -16.64 -55.82 -64.10
N HIS A 254 -15.44 -56.40 -64.03
CA HIS A 254 -14.24 -55.72 -63.47
C HIS A 254 -13.86 -54.36 -64.14
N LYS A 255 -14.43 -54.00 -65.30
CA LYS A 255 -14.19 -52.72 -65.96
C LYS A 255 -15.06 -51.56 -65.44
N VAL A 256 -16.19 -51.82 -64.77
CA VAL A 256 -17.08 -50.76 -64.27
C VAL A 256 -16.60 -50.20 -62.93
N ILE A 257 -16.06 -51.06 -62.06
CA ILE A 257 -15.56 -50.67 -60.73
C ILE A 257 -14.39 -49.68 -60.83
N VAL A 258 -13.49 -49.87 -61.80
CA VAL A 258 -12.35 -48.96 -62.03
C VAL A 258 -12.83 -47.57 -62.48
N VAL A 259 -13.83 -47.50 -63.36
CA VAL A 259 -14.40 -46.22 -63.83
C VAL A 259 -15.11 -45.48 -62.68
N ILE A 260 -15.88 -46.20 -61.85
CA ILE A 260 -16.50 -45.62 -60.65
C ILE A 260 -15.43 -45.15 -59.66
N GLY A 261 -14.35 -45.92 -59.46
CA GLY A 261 -13.23 -45.52 -58.60
C GLY A 261 -12.55 -44.24 -59.08
N ILE A 262 -12.29 -44.10 -60.38
CA ILE A 262 -11.71 -42.88 -60.98
C ILE A 262 -12.67 -41.69 -60.84
N MET A 263 -13.97 -41.88 -61.04
CA MET A 263 -14.97 -40.82 -60.85
C MET A 263 -15.08 -40.37 -59.37
N VAL A 264 -15.10 -41.32 -58.42
CA VAL A 264 -15.19 -41.02 -56.99
C VAL A 264 -13.92 -40.35 -56.47
N THR A 265 -12.74 -40.83 -56.89
CA THR A 265 -11.45 -40.19 -56.53
C THR A 265 -11.31 -38.80 -57.17
N GLY A 266 -11.72 -38.63 -58.43
CA GLY A 266 -11.79 -37.33 -59.09
C GLY A 266 -12.72 -36.35 -58.36
N LEU A 267 -13.90 -36.81 -57.96
CA LEU A 267 -14.85 -36.01 -57.18
C LEU A 267 -14.29 -35.64 -55.80
N ALA A 268 -13.64 -36.58 -55.10
CA ALA A 268 -13.01 -36.33 -53.81
C ALA A 268 -11.86 -35.32 -53.90
N VAL A 269 -10.99 -35.43 -54.92
CA VAL A 269 -9.92 -34.46 -55.18
C VAL A 269 -10.49 -33.09 -55.54
N LEU A 270 -11.56 -33.03 -56.34
CA LEU A 270 -12.26 -31.79 -56.65
C LEU A 270 -12.85 -31.12 -55.39
N LEU A 271 -13.49 -31.90 -54.51
CA LEU A 271 -14.02 -31.41 -53.23
C LEU A 271 -12.91 -30.92 -52.29
N VAL A 272 -11.77 -31.60 -52.23
CA VAL A 272 -10.58 -31.16 -51.47
C VAL A 272 -10.00 -29.88 -52.06
N LEU A 273 -9.91 -29.75 -53.39
CA LEU A 273 -9.48 -28.51 -54.05
C LEU A 273 -10.45 -27.35 -53.78
N ILE A 274 -11.76 -27.59 -53.83
CA ILE A 274 -12.78 -26.61 -53.46
C ILE A 274 -12.63 -26.22 -51.98
N LEU A 275 -12.40 -27.18 -51.08
CA LEU A 275 -12.16 -26.90 -49.65
C LEU A 275 -10.89 -26.08 -49.44
N ILE A 276 -9.79 -26.41 -50.12
CA ILE A 276 -8.54 -25.62 -50.10
C ILE A 276 -8.77 -24.22 -50.67
N LEU A 277 -9.56 -24.07 -51.74
CA LEU A 277 -9.89 -22.78 -52.32
C LEU A 277 -10.77 -21.96 -51.37
N LEU A 278 -11.78 -22.54 -50.74
CA LEU A 278 -12.63 -21.91 -49.72
C LEU A 278 -11.83 -21.53 -48.47
N ILE A 279 -10.90 -22.37 -48.01
CA ILE A 279 -9.96 -22.05 -46.94
C ILE A 279 -9.02 -20.94 -47.39
N SER A 280 -8.50 -20.96 -48.62
CA SER A 280 -7.61 -19.90 -49.14
C SER A 280 -8.33 -18.57 -49.35
N ARG A 281 -9.64 -18.62 -49.65
CA ARG A 281 -10.52 -17.47 -49.83
C ARG A 281 -10.90 -16.92 -48.46
N LYS A 282 -11.34 -17.74 -47.52
CA LYS A 282 -11.61 -17.32 -46.13
C LYS A 282 -10.35 -16.87 -45.40
N ARG A 283 -9.17 -17.43 -45.70
CA ARG A 283 -7.87 -16.96 -45.21
C ARG A 283 -7.40 -15.68 -45.91
N ARG A 284 -7.82 -15.42 -47.16
CA ARG A 284 -7.65 -14.12 -47.83
C ARG A 284 -8.64 -13.07 -47.33
N GLU A 285 -9.87 -13.45 -47.03
CA GLU A 285 -10.88 -12.57 -46.40
C GLU A 285 -10.47 -12.26 -44.96
N LEU A 286 -9.96 -13.22 -44.18
CA LEU A 286 -9.32 -12.96 -42.88
C LEU A 286 -8.12 -12.02 -43.00
N LYS A 287 -7.21 -12.22 -43.96
CA LYS A 287 -6.10 -11.28 -44.21
C LYS A 287 -6.54 -9.92 -44.74
N SER A 288 -7.67 -9.86 -45.47
CA SER A 288 -8.27 -8.61 -45.93
C SER A 288 -8.96 -7.87 -44.80
N MET A 289 -9.58 -8.59 -43.87
CA MET A 289 -10.12 -8.05 -42.62
C MET A 289 -8.98 -7.59 -41.71
N GLU A 290 -7.90 -8.35 -41.57
CA GLU A 290 -6.67 -7.97 -40.85
C GLU A 290 -6.02 -6.69 -41.45
N HIS A 291 -6.10 -6.50 -42.77
CA HIS A 291 -5.65 -5.27 -43.44
C HIS A 291 -6.68 -4.12 -43.45
N THR A 292 -7.95 -4.38 -43.13
CA THR A 292 -9.01 -3.36 -43.05
C THR A 292 -9.25 -2.92 -41.60
N GLU A 293 -9.11 -3.82 -40.64
CA GLU A 293 -9.05 -3.53 -39.20
C GLU A 293 -7.73 -2.87 -38.79
N SER A 294 -6.65 -2.98 -39.58
CA SER A 294 -5.43 -2.20 -39.34
C SER A 294 -5.62 -0.67 -39.48
N THR A 295 -6.78 -0.22 -39.96
CA THR A 295 -7.18 1.21 -39.92
C THR A 295 -7.79 1.62 -38.58
N TYR A 296 -8.08 0.66 -37.68
CA TYR A 296 -8.37 0.89 -36.26
C TYR A 296 -7.17 0.57 -35.35
N SER A 297 -5.95 0.62 -35.88
CA SER A 297 -4.79 0.86 -35.03
C SER A 297 -5.01 2.17 -34.26
N VAL A 298 -5.06 2.13 -32.93
CA VAL A 298 -5.03 3.32 -32.08
C VAL A 298 -3.66 3.97 -32.28
N SER A 299 -3.60 4.87 -33.25
CA SER A 299 -2.39 5.64 -33.53
C SER A 299 -2.06 6.47 -32.29
N PRO A 300 -0.78 6.54 -31.85
CA PRO A 300 -0.36 7.40 -30.74
C PRO A 300 -0.76 8.88 -30.91
N HIS A 301 -1.08 9.30 -32.13
CA HIS A 301 -1.67 10.61 -32.42
C HIS A 301 -3.02 10.89 -31.74
N ILE A 302 -3.84 9.88 -31.41
CA ILE A 302 -5.19 10.11 -30.85
C ILE A 302 -5.13 10.78 -29.46
N TYR A 303 -4.06 10.55 -28.68
CA TYR A 303 -3.87 11.19 -27.37
C TYR A 303 -3.10 12.51 -27.44
N ALA A 304 -2.49 12.86 -28.58
CA ALA A 304 -1.82 14.14 -28.78
C ALA A 304 -2.79 15.28 -29.16
N GLN A 305 -3.96 14.96 -29.73
CA GLN A 305 -4.82 15.96 -30.39
C GLN A 305 -6.01 16.47 -29.55
N LYS A 306 -6.28 15.89 -28.37
CA LYS A 306 -7.35 16.36 -27.46
C LYS A 306 -6.87 17.34 -26.38
N SER A 307 -5.72 17.98 -26.61
CA SER A 307 -5.12 19.04 -25.77
C SER A 307 -4.99 20.39 -26.48
N GLN A 308 -5.91 20.70 -27.40
CA GLN A 308 -6.06 22.06 -27.97
C GLN A 308 -6.96 22.97 -27.12
N GLU A 309 -6.67 23.05 -25.82
CA GLU A 309 -6.92 24.22 -24.96
C GLU A 309 -6.15 24.07 -23.63
N GLY A 310 -4.81 23.98 -23.73
CA GLY A 310 -3.91 23.92 -22.58
C GLY A 310 -2.55 23.31 -22.91
N ASN A 311 -1.48 24.10 -22.83
CA ASN A 311 -0.10 23.62 -23.02
C ASN A 311 0.30 22.61 -21.92
N SER A 312 0.30 21.31 -22.21
CA SER A 312 1.30 20.37 -21.70
C SER A 312 1.22 19.01 -22.40
N ALA A 313 2.24 18.65 -23.19
CA ALA A 313 2.56 17.25 -23.41
C ALA A 313 3.43 16.81 -22.22
N ILE A 314 2.92 15.89 -21.40
CA ILE A 314 3.51 15.57 -20.08
C ILE A 314 4.97 15.06 -20.20
N TYR A 315 5.32 14.45 -21.35
CA TYR A 315 6.67 13.94 -21.65
C TYR A 315 7.17 14.34 -23.04
N ARG A 316 8.48 14.50 -23.17
CA ARG A 316 9.13 14.84 -24.45
C ARG A 316 9.06 13.67 -25.44
N ASN A 317 8.41 13.90 -26.58
CA ASN A 317 8.50 13.01 -27.73
C ASN A 317 9.78 13.34 -28.51
N PHE A 318 10.76 12.44 -28.44
CA PHE A 318 12.02 12.51 -29.18
C PHE A 318 11.88 11.84 -30.55
N ASN A 319 12.64 12.31 -31.54
CA ASN A 319 12.75 11.62 -32.81
C ASN A 319 13.96 10.66 -32.86
N TYR A 320 13.93 9.72 -33.79
CA TYR A 320 14.99 8.71 -33.96
C TYR A 320 16.40 9.32 -34.17
N LYS A 321 16.52 10.48 -34.82
CA LYS A 321 17.82 11.14 -35.05
C LYS A 321 18.38 11.72 -33.75
N GLU A 322 17.55 12.14 -32.81
CA GLU A 322 17.98 12.49 -31.45
C GLU A 322 18.45 11.25 -30.70
N MET A 323 17.67 10.16 -30.67
CA MET A 323 18.05 8.91 -29.99
C MET A 323 19.36 8.33 -30.52
N ARG A 324 19.52 8.31 -31.85
CA ARG A 324 20.75 7.85 -32.53
C ARG A 324 21.95 8.77 -32.25
N ARG A 325 21.76 10.09 -32.11
CA ARG A 325 22.84 11.03 -31.75
C ARG A 325 23.22 10.85 -30.28
N ALA A 326 22.24 10.87 -29.39
CA ALA A 326 22.45 10.79 -27.94
C ALA A 326 23.20 9.54 -27.52
N THR A 327 22.96 8.41 -28.18
CA THR A 327 23.64 7.11 -27.94
C THR A 327 24.93 6.90 -28.74
N THR A 328 25.40 7.91 -29.49
CA THR A 328 26.54 7.79 -30.43
C THR A 328 26.41 6.57 -31.36
N ASN A 329 25.28 6.50 -32.07
CA ASN A 329 24.87 5.34 -32.89
C ASN A 329 24.67 4.04 -32.10
N PHE A 330 24.07 4.10 -30.91
CA PHE A 330 23.79 2.93 -30.07
C PHE A 330 25.05 2.14 -29.67
N SER A 331 26.18 2.83 -29.45
CA SER A 331 27.50 2.22 -29.26
C SER A 331 27.70 1.60 -27.86
N ILE A 332 27.23 2.27 -26.80
CA ILE A 332 27.42 1.83 -25.42
C ILE A 332 26.15 1.13 -24.93
N VAL A 333 26.19 -0.20 -24.89
CA VAL A 333 25.16 -1.04 -24.30
C VAL A 333 25.36 -1.11 -22.79
N LEU A 334 24.33 -0.77 -22.02
CA LEU A 334 24.28 -0.93 -20.56
C LEU A 334 23.76 -2.32 -20.17
N GLY A 335 22.85 -2.89 -20.97
CA GLY A 335 22.31 -4.22 -20.74
C GLY A 335 21.47 -4.73 -21.92
N ARG A 336 21.25 -6.05 -21.96
CA ARG A 336 20.31 -6.71 -22.87
C ARG A 336 19.49 -7.70 -22.06
N GLY A 337 18.17 -7.63 -22.16
CA GLY A 337 17.25 -8.52 -21.44
C GLY A 337 16.15 -9.06 -22.34
N THR A 338 15.19 -9.76 -21.71
CA THR A 338 13.88 -10.08 -22.28
C THR A 338 13.17 -8.84 -22.82
N ASN A 339 13.45 -7.69 -22.22
CA ASN A 339 12.71 -6.44 -22.32
C ASN A 339 13.37 -5.40 -23.27
N GLY A 340 14.38 -5.84 -24.04
CA GLY A 340 15.08 -5.02 -25.03
C GLY A 340 16.58 -4.82 -24.74
N ALA A 341 17.18 -3.86 -25.45
CA ALA A 341 18.55 -3.42 -25.21
C ALA A 341 18.55 -2.00 -24.65
N VAL A 342 19.28 -1.77 -23.57
CA VAL A 342 19.41 -0.46 -22.93
C VAL A 342 20.76 0.14 -23.30
N TYR A 343 20.76 1.39 -23.76
CA TYR A 343 21.95 2.11 -24.19
C TYR A 343 22.22 3.32 -23.29
N LYS A 344 23.50 3.63 -23.07
CA LYS A 344 23.89 4.90 -22.45
C LYS A 344 23.77 6.01 -23.49
N GLY A 345 23.20 7.14 -23.09
CA GLY A 345 23.14 8.32 -23.94
C GLY A 345 23.38 9.62 -23.17
N GLN A 346 23.59 10.68 -23.95
CA GLN A 346 23.62 12.06 -23.48
C GLN A 346 22.72 12.91 -24.40
N LEU A 347 21.76 13.63 -23.84
CA LEU A 347 20.90 14.54 -24.61
C LEU A 347 21.65 15.82 -24.99
N ASP A 348 21.10 16.58 -25.95
CA ASP A 348 21.69 17.85 -26.41
C ASP A 348 21.83 18.90 -25.28
N ASP A 349 21.07 18.77 -24.18
CA ASP A 349 21.17 19.61 -22.97
C ASP A 349 22.28 19.15 -21.99
N GLY A 350 23.04 18.11 -22.33
CA GLY A 350 24.08 17.53 -21.50
C GLY A 350 23.61 16.45 -20.52
N SER A 351 22.30 16.23 -20.36
CA SER A 351 21.74 15.21 -19.45
C SER A 351 22.16 13.81 -19.86
N LYS A 352 22.74 13.05 -18.91
CA LYS A 352 22.91 11.60 -19.06
C LYS A 352 21.55 10.91 -18.99
N VAL A 353 21.36 9.91 -19.85
CA VAL A 353 20.12 9.13 -19.97
C VAL A 353 20.39 7.64 -20.22
N ALA A 354 19.47 6.80 -19.81
CA ALA A 354 19.38 5.40 -20.24
C ALA A 354 18.27 5.29 -21.29
N ILE A 355 18.56 4.70 -22.44
CA ILE A 355 17.61 4.59 -23.56
C ILE A 355 17.32 3.10 -23.82
N ARG A 356 16.15 2.62 -23.39
CA ARG A 356 15.66 1.26 -23.63
C ARG A 356 15.04 1.19 -25.01
N CYS A 357 15.57 0.35 -25.88
CA CYS A 357 14.96 -0.02 -27.16
C CYS A 357 14.12 -1.28 -26.96
N VAL A 358 12.80 -1.13 -26.97
CA VAL A 358 11.86 -2.26 -27.11
C VAL A 358 11.98 -2.77 -28.55
N ARG A 359 11.92 -4.10 -28.75
CA ARG A 359 12.55 -4.77 -29.90
C ARG A 359 12.05 -4.32 -31.27
N LYS A 360 12.97 -4.31 -32.25
CA LYS A 360 12.64 -4.42 -33.68
C LYS A 360 11.82 -5.70 -33.90
N ASN A 361 10.70 -5.58 -34.61
CA ASN A 361 9.64 -6.59 -34.69
C ASN A 361 8.91 -6.74 -33.34
N VAL A 362 8.23 -5.67 -32.93
CA VAL A 362 7.41 -5.64 -31.72
C VAL A 362 6.33 -6.72 -31.82
N THR A 363 6.38 -7.75 -30.96
CA THR A 363 5.24 -8.64 -30.74
C THR A 363 4.13 -7.84 -30.09
N LYS A 364 2.86 -8.24 -30.24
CA LYS A 364 1.71 -7.51 -29.64
C LYS A 364 1.96 -7.18 -28.16
N GLU A 365 2.51 -8.15 -27.43
CA GLU A 365 2.90 -8.05 -26.02
C GLU A 365 3.93 -6.94 -25.75
N GLY A 366 4.94 -6.75 -26.62
CA GLY A 366 5.94 -5.70 -26.47
C GLY A 366 5.41 -4.28 -26.73
N GLU A 367 4.35 -4.15 -27.54
CA GLU A 367 3.66 -2.86 -27.72
C GLU A 367 2.76 -2.56 -26.51
N GLU A 368 2.09 -3.59 -25.99
CA GLU A 368 1.31 -3.51 -24.75
C GLU A 368 2.20 -3.14 -23.55
N GLU A 369 3.39 -3.73 -23.41
CA GLU A 369 4.40 -3.36 -22.40
C GLU A 369 4.85 -1.89 -22.57
N PHE A 370 5.17 -1.46 -23.79
CA PHE A 370 5.62 -0.08 -24.07
C PHE A 370 4.55 0.95 -23.72
N CYS A 371 3.31 0.74 -24.16
CA CYS A 371 2.19 1.65 -23.88
C CYS A 371 1.86 1.68 -22.39
N ARG A 372 1.78 0.51 -21.74
CA ARG A 372 1.53 0.37 -20.30
C ARG A 372 2.60 1.10 -19.48
N GLU A 373 3.89 0.86 -19.75
CA GLU A 373 4.98 1.51 -19.03
C GLU A 373 4.98 3.04 -19.25
N MET A 374 4.70 3.51 -20.47
CA MET A 374 4.55 4.93 -20.78
C MET A 374 3.37 5.58 -20.02
N GLU A 375 2.19 4.94 -20.02
CA GLU A 375 0.99 5.45 -19.35
C GLU A 375 1.12 5.48 -17.82
N LEU A 376 1.76 4.46 -17.24
CA LEU A 376 2.02 4.36 -15.80
C LEU A 376 3.07 5.38 -15.35
N LEU A 377 4.26 5.36 -15.95
CA LEU A 377 5.31 6.31 -15.62
C LEU A 377 4.90 7.76 -15.93
N ALA A 378 3.91 7.98 -16.79
CA ALA A 378 3.38 9.32 -17.01
C ALA A 378 2.66 9.91 -15.78
N ARG A 379 2.22 9.06 -14.84
CA ARG A 379 1.45 9.43 -13.66
C ARG A 379 2.24 9.23 -12.37
N LEU A 380 3.09 8.21 -12.31
CA LEU A 380 3.89 7.84 -11.14
C LEU A 380 5.10 8.78 -10.97
N HIS A 381 5.15 9.48 -9.84
CA HIS A 381 6.25 10.39 -9.50
C HIS A 381 6.66 10.17 -8.05
N HIS A 382 7.76 9.46 -7.83
CA HIS A 382 8.28 9.17 -6.50
C HIS A 382 9.80 9.03 -6.52
N ARG A 383 10.47 9.44 -5.44
CA ARG A 383 11.94 9.55 -5.38
C ARG A 383 12.67 8.20 -5.52
N HIS A 384 11.98 7.10 -5.18
CA HIS A 384 12.48 5.72 -5.30
C HIS A 384 11.92 4.99 -6.54
N LEU A 385 11.40 5.71 -7.53
CA LEU A 385 11.05 5.17 -8.85
C LEU A 385 11.92 5.83 -9.93
N VAL A 386 12.34 5.05 -10.92
CA VAL A 386 13.16 5.57 -12.03
C VAL A 386 12.30 6.44 -12.94
N SER A 387 12.67 7.71 -13.04
CA SER A 387 11.94 8.72 -13.80
C SER A 387 12.11 8.53 -15.31
N LEU A 388 10.98 8.42 -16.01
CA LEU A 388 10.91 8.60 -17.44
C LEU A 388 11.20 10.08 -17.77
N LYS A 389 11.96 10.35 -18.81
CA LYS A 389 12.20 11.69 -19.38
C LYS A 389 11.49 11.90 -20.72
N GLY A 390 11.16 10.80 -21.39
CA GLY A 390 10.37 10.83 -22.61
C GLY A 390 10.45 9.53 -23.39
N PHE A 391 9.96 9.57 -24.63
CA PHE A 391 9.86 8.40 -25.49
C PHE A 391 10.14 8.77 -26.95
N CYS A 392 10.40 7.78 -27.79
CA CYS A 392 10.44 7.91 -29.25
C CYS A 392 9.68 6.72 -29.85
N SER A 393 8.63 6.99 -30.62
CA SER A 393 7.88 5.98 -31.37
C SER A 393 7.95 6.30 -32.86
N VAL A 394 8.67 5.47 -33.63
CA VAL A 394 8.90 5.68 -35.07
C VAL A 394 8.88 4.33 -35.78
N LYS A 395 7.89 4.13 -36.67
CA LYS A 395 7.65 2.86 -37.39
C LYS A 395 7.56 1.68 -36.40
N ASP A 396 8.44 0.69 -36.53
CA ASP A 396 8.52 -0.51 -35.69
C ASP A 396 9.58 -0.40 -34.57
N GLU A 397 10.11 0.80 -34.34
CA GLU A 397 11.04 1.07 -33.24
C GLU A 397 10.33 1.86 -32.12
N ARG A 398 10.61 1.44 -30.88
CA ARG A 398 10.06 1.97 -29.65
C ARG A 398 11.20 2.21 -28.67
N PHE A 399 11.34 3.45 -28.21
CA PHE A 399 12.35 3.82 -27.22
C PHE A 399 11.72 4.52 -26.01
N LEU A 400 12.13 4.10 -24.82
CA LEU A 400 11.86 4.79 -23.56
C LEU A 400 13.17 5.41 -23.05
N VAL A 401 13.12 6.68 -22.67
CA VAL A 401 14.26 7.49 -22.26
C VAL A 401 14.11 7.79 -20.78
N TYR A 402 15.01 7.27 -19.95
CA TYR A 402 14.99 7.42 -18.50
C TYR A 402 16.15 8.29 -18.01
N GLU A 403 16.11 8.69 -16.75
CA GLU A 403 17.33 9.09 -16.03
C GLU A 403 18.41 7.98 -16.06
N TYR A 404 19.68 8.38 -15.99
CA TYR A 404 20.80 7.44 -15.97
C TYR A 404 21.23 7.16 -14.54
N MET A 405 21.21 5.89 -14.16
CA MET A 405 21.56 5.42 -12.81
C MET A 405 23.04 5.01 -12.80
N GLU A 406 23.93 5.84 -12.21
CA GLU A 406 25.38 5.71 -12.41
C GLU A 406 25.99 4.38 -11.94
N LYS A 407 25.42 3.73 -10.92
CA LYS A 407 25.98 2.50 -10.34
C LYS A 407 25.42 1.23 -11.00
N GLY A 408 24.42 1.35 -11.89
CA GLY A 408 23.80 0.21 -12.58
C GLY A 408 22.77 -0.53 -11.71
N SER A 409 22.52 -1.81 -12.01
CA SER A 409 21.54 -2.61 -11.26
C SER A 409 22.13 -3.17 -9.96
N LEU A 410 21.28 -3.39 -8.95
CA LEU A 410 21.63 -4.05 -7.69
C LEU A 410 22.18 -5.46 -7.95
N LYS A 411 21.58 -6.21 -8.88
CA LYS A 411 22.05 -7.53 -9.34
C LYS A 411 23.53 -7.55 -9.68
N ASP A 412 24.02 -6.51 -10.37
CA ASP A 412 25.42 -6.40 -10.76
C ASP A 412 26.36 -6.19 -9.57
N HIS A 413 25.89 -5.63 -8.45
CA HIS A 413 26.70 -5.48 -7.22
C HIS A 413 26.62 -6.72 -6.32
N LEU A 414 25.50 -7.45 -6.35
CA LEU A 414 25.36 -8.68 -5.56
C LEU A 414 26.11 -9.86 -6.20
N HIS A 415 26.01 -10.06 -7.52
CA HIS A 415 26.49 -11.32 -8.14
C HIS A 415 27.64 -11.17 -9.16
N SER A 416 28.13 -9.96 -9.45
CA SER A 416 29.38 -9.80 -10.23
C SER A 416 30.60 -9.93 -9.32
N SER A 417 31.65 -10.58 -9.82
CA SER A 417 32.99 -10.57 -9.25
C SER A 417 33.70 -9.22 -9.37
N ASP A 418 33.25 -8.38 -10.31
CA ASP A 418 34.02 -7.23 -10.81
C ASP A 418 33.69 -5.94 -10.06
N LYS A 419 32.76 -6.01 -9.09
CA LYS A 419 32.37 -4.90 -8.21
C LYS A 419 32.72 -5.23 -6.77
N ALA A 420 33.11 -4.20 -6.01
CA ALA A 420 33.25 -4.31 -4.56
C ALA A 420 31.88 -4.66 -3.92
N PRO A 421 31.83 -5.50 -2.87
CA PRO A 421 30.60 -5.86 -2.20
C PRO A 421 29.94 -4.62 -1.58
N LEU A 422 28.61 -4.57 -1.60
CA LEU A 422 27.87 -3.53 -0.88
C LEU A 422 28.01 -3.75 0.63
N ALA A 423 28.42 -2.71 1.36
CA ALA A 423 28.46 -2.69 2.81
C ALA A 423 27.06 -2.90 3.41
N TRP A 424 26.99 -3.50 4.60
CA TRP A 424 25.74 -3.92 5.24
C TRP A 424 24.69 -2.80 5.34
N GLN A 425 25.05 -1.63 5.89
CA GLN A 425 24.15 -0.48 5.98
C GLN A 425 23.69 0.06 4.60
N THR A 426 24.48 -0.14 3.53
CA THR A 426 24.03 0.17 2.17
C THR A 426 22.95 -0.81 1.71
N ARG A 427 23.03 -2.09 2.09
CA ARG A 427 22.00 -3.10 1.79
C ARG A 427 20.70 -2.80 2.53
N ILE A 428 20.77 -2.43 3.81
CA ILE A 428 19.62 -1.96 4.60
C ILE A 428 18.99 -0.73 3.96
N GLN A 429 19.78 0.28 3.59
CA GLN A 429 19.25 1.48 2.96
C GLN A 429 18.55 1.18 1.61
N ILE A 430 19.07 0.24 0.83
CA ILE A 430 18.45 -0.24 -0.42
C ILE A 430 17.13 -0.97 -0.14
N ALA A 431 17.05 -1.78 0.92
CA ALA A 431 15.80 -2.41 1.35
C ALA A 431 14.73 -1.37 1.73
N ILE A 432 15.09 -0.36 2.51
CA ILE A 432 14.21 0.76 2.89
C ILE A 432 13.73 1.53 1.64
N ASP A 433 14.63 1.84 0.71
CA ASP A 433 14.32 2.58 -0.52
C ASP A 433 13.30 1.83 -1.40
N VAL A 434 13.49 0.51 -1.59
CA VAL A 434 12.55 -0.34 -2.33
C VAL A 434 11.23 -0.50 -1.58
N ALA A 435 11.26 -0.58 -0.24
CA ALA A 435 10.03 -0.65 0.55
C ALA A 435 9.19 0.63 0.40
N ASN A 436 9.81 1.81 0.48
CA ASN A 436 9.16 3.10 0.21
C ASN A 436 8.61 3.20 -1.22
N ALA A 437 9.32 2.66 -2.21
CA ALA A 437 8.81 2.57 -3.57
C ALA A 437 7.51 1.75 -3.64
N LEU A 438 7.46 0.59 -2.98
CA LEU A 438 6.28 -0.29 -3.00
C LEU A 438 5.10 0.26 -2.19
N GLU A 439 5.31 0.88 -1.02
CA GLU A 439 4.22 1.56 -0.31
C GLU A 439 3.58 2.66 -1.16
N TYR A 440 4.38 3.45 -1.89
CA TYR A 440 3.85 4.44 -2.83
C TYR A 440 2.92 3.81 -3.89
N LEU A 441 3.29 2.66 -4.45
CA LEU A 441 2.48 1.95 -5.44
C LEU A 441 1.22 1.30 -4.83
N HIS A 442 1.33 0.73 -3.62
CA HIS A 442 0.25 -0.02 -2.98
C HIS A 442 -0.76 0.83 -2.22
N PHE A 443 -0.35 1.97 -1.66
CA PHE A 443 -1.15 2.77 -0.74
C PHE A 443 -1.50 4.17 -1.25
N TYR A 444 -0.61 4.80 -2.02
CA TYR A 444 -0.80 6.19 -2.50
C TYR A 444 -1.33 6.27 -3.94
N CYS A 445 -1.37 5.16 -4.67
CA CYS A 445 -2.04 5.07 -5.97
C CYS A 445 -3.50 4.65 -5.79
N ASP A 446 -4.44 5.30 -6.50
CA ASP A 446 -5.84 4.89 -6.59
C ASP A 446 -6.25 4.71 -8.07
N PRO A 447 -6.64 3.50 -8.50
CA PRO A 447 -6.52 2.23 -7.76
C PRO A 447 -5.05 1.88 -7.46
N PHE A 448 -4.84 1.01 -6.46
CA PHE A 448 -3.49 0.53 -6.11
C PHE A 448 -2.82 -0.15 -7.31
N LEU A 449 -1.49 -0.08 -7.38
CA LEU A 449 -0.72 -0.62 -8.49
C LEU A 449 0.24 -1.71 -7.99
N CYS A 450 0.07 -2.94 -8.48
CA CYS A 450 1.07 -3.98 -8.32
C CYS A 450 2.18 -3.80 -9.36
N HIS A 451 3.44 -4.00 -8.99
CA HIS A 451 4.57 -3.96 -9.93
C HIS A 451 4.72 -5.28 -10.70
N GLY A 452 4.55 -6.43 -10.03
CA GLY A 452 4.53 -7.76 -10.64
C GLY A 452 5.87 -8.32 -11.13
N ASP A 453 7.00 -7.63 -10.92
CA ASP A 453 8.34 -8.08 -11.33
C ASP A 453 9.45 -7.41 -10.49
N ILE A 454 9.29 -7.42 -9.17
CA ILE A 454 10.32 -6.93 -8.24
C ILE A 454 11.46 -7.94 -8.14
N LYS A 455 12.67 -7.50 -8.49
CA LYS A 455 13.89 -8.31 -8.52
C LYS A 455 15.15 -7.45 -8.54
N SER A 456 16.31 -8.02 -8.20
CA SER A 456 17.57 -7.29 -8.10
C SER A 456 18.04 -6.63 -9.42
N SER A 457 17.59 -7.07 -10.60
CA SER A 457 17.92 -6.38 -11.86
C SER A 457 17.08 -5.13 -12.14
N ASN A 458 15.89 -5.05 -11.53
CA ASN A 458 14.94 -3.95 -11.72
C ASN A 458 15.09 -2.87 -10.64
N VAL A 459 15.92 -3.11 -9.62
CA VAL A 459 16.38 -2.11 -8.66
C VAL A 459 17.68 -1.50 -9.19
N LEU A 460 17.65 -0.21 -9.54
CA LEU A 460 18.81 0.53 -10.04
C LEU A 460 19.35 1.49 -8.97
N LEU A 461 20.66 1.70 -8.99
CA LEU A 461 21.38 2.47 -7.96
C LEU A 461 21.96 3.76 -8.55
N ASP A 462 21.68 4.89 -7.92
CA ASP A 462 22.20 6.20 -8.32
C ASP A 462 23.66 6.40 -7.85
N SER A 463 24.26 7.55 -8.20
CA SER A 463 25.62 7.90 -7.77
C SER A 463 25.90 7.76 -6.26
N ASN A 464 24.89 7.89 -5.40
CA ASN A 464 24.94 7.81 -3.94
C ASN A 464 24.46 6.45 -3.38
N PHE A 465 24.30 5.43 -4.23
CA PHE A 465 23.73 4.12 -3.89
C PHE A 465 22.28 4.16 -3.36
N ARG A 466 21.52 5.24 -3.63
CA ARG A 466 20.07 5.20 -3.40
C ARG A 466 19.39 4.35 -4.46
N ALA A 467 18.44 3.54 -4.02
CA ALA A 467 17.73 2.63 -4.89
C ALA A 467 16.49 3.28 -5.50
N LYS A 468 16.26 2.95 -6.77
CA LYS A 468 15.04 3.24 -7.51
C LYS A 468 14.54 1.99 -8.22
N VAL A 469 13.25 1.73 -8.13
CA VAL A 469 12.57 0.62 -8.82
C VAL A 469 12.24 1.04 -10.26
N SER A 470 12.34 0.10 -11.20
CA SER A 470 12.21 0.30 -12.65
C SER A 470 11.53 -0.88 -13.35
N ASP A 471 11.21 -0.72 -14.63
CA ASP A 471 10.57 -1.72 -15.51
C ASP A 471 9.10 -2.03 -15.17
N PHE A 472 8.23 -1.05 -15.44
CA PHE A 472 6.79 -1.14 -15.18
C PHE A 472 6.00 -1.90 -16.26
N GLY A 473 6.69 -2.63 -17.17
CA GLY A 473 6.05 -3.36 -18.26
C GLY A 473 5.07 -4.46 -17.82
N HIS A 474 5.19 -4.95 -16.58
CA HIS A 474 4.29 -5.96 -16.01
C HIS A 474 3.34 -5.42 -14.93
N ALA A 475 3.40 -4.13 -14.62
CA ALA A 475 2.63 -3.54 -13.54
C ALA A 475 1.12 -3.52 -13.87
N CYS A 476 0.25 -3.76 -12.88
CA CYS A 476 -1.19 -3.89 -13.09
C CYS A 476 -2.01 -3.37 -11.91
N PHE A 477 -3.12 -2.70 -12.21
CA PHE A 477 -4.03 -2.11 -11.22
C PHE A 477 -4.96 -3.13 -10.53
N SER A 478 -5.10 -4.35 -11.05
CA SER A 478 -5.71 -5.56 -10.45
C SER A 478 -6.03 -6.59 -11.56
N ASN A 479 -6.07 -7.89 -11.21
CA ASN A 479 -6.69 -8.96 -12.01
C ASN A 479 -6.15 -9.17 -13.45
N ASP A 480 -4.83 -9.20 -13.63
CA ASP A 480 -4.24 -9.79 -14.85
C ASP A 480 -4.25 -11.33 -14.73
N LEU A 481 -4.98 -12.01 -15.63
CA LEU A 481 -5.11 -13.48 -15.63
C LEU A 481 -3.85 -14.20 -16.15
N LYS A 482 -2.93 -13.44 -16.79
CA LYS A 482 -1.67 -13.97 -17.29
C LYS A 482 -0.63 -13.91 -16.18
N ILE A 483 0.07 -15.02 -15.93
CA ILE A 483 1.18 -15.04 -14.98
C ILE A 483 2.38 -14.34 -15.62
N HIS A 484 2.84 -13.28 -14.98
CA HIS A 484 4.03 -12.50 -15.31
C HIS A 484 5.07 -12.59 -14.17
N GLY A 485 6.27 -12.06 -14.39
CA GLY A 485 7.35 -12.00 -13.41
C GLY A 485 8.48 -13.00 -13.65
N THR A 486 9.46 -13.00 -12.74
CA THR A 486 10.74 -13.71 -12.90
C THR A 486 10.85 -14.93 -11.97
N PRO A 487 11.17 -16.14 -12.49
CA PRO A 487 11.38 -17.33 -11.66
C PRO A 487 12.33 -17.08 -10.48
N GLY A 488 11.96 -17.59 -9.31
CA GLY A 488 12.60 -17.28 -8.03
C GLY A 488 11.82 -16.27 -7.19
N TYR A 489 11.31 -15.21 -7.81
CA TYR A 489 10.57 -14.13 -7.13
C TYR A 489 9.05 -14.28 -7.21
N ILE A 490 8.52 -15.11 -8.12
CA ILE A 490 7.07 -15.24 -8.31
C ILE A 490 6.42 -15.86 -7.08
N ASP A 491 5.44 -15.14 -6.54
CA ASP A 491 4.56 -15.57 -5.45
C ASP A 491 3.86 -16.91 -5.74
N PRO A 492 3.98 -17.93 -4.86
CA PRO A 492 3.33 -19.22 -5.04
C PRO A 492 1.79 -19.14 -5.03
N GLU A 493 1.19 -18.21 -4.30
CA GLU A 493 -0.26 -17.99 -4.32
C GLU A 493 -0.70 -17.36 -5.64
N TYR A 494 0.06 -16.41 -6.19
CA TYR A 494 -0.21 -15.85 -7.52
C TYR A 494 -0.14 -16.94 -8.61
N VAL A 495 0.85 -17.84 -8.55
CA VAL A 495 0.95 -18.98 -9.46
C VAL A 495 -0.26 -19.93 -9.33
N ALA A 496 -0.78 -20.15 -8.12
CA ALA A 496 -1.92 -21.03 -7.88
C ALA A 496 -3.28 -20.40 -8.23
N THR A 497 -3.44 -19.10 -8.00
CA THR A 497 -4.72 -18.37 -8.12
C THR A 497 -4.90 -17.63 -9.45
N HIS A 498 -3.81 -17.38 -10.16
CA HIS A 498 -3.75 -16.46 -11.31
C HIS A 498 -4.20 -15.01 -10.98
N GLN A 499 -4.10 -14.59 -9.71
CA GLN A 499 -4.47 -13.25 -9.26
C GLN A 499 -3.25 -12.50 -8.73
N LEU A 500 -2.79 -11.47 -9.45
CA LEU A 500 -1.71 -10.61 -8.99
C LEU A 500 -2.24 -9.62 -7.94
N ALA A 501 -1.66 -9.64 -6.75
CA ALA A 501 -2.04 -8.77 -5.63
C ALA A 501 -0.84 -8.02 -5.05
N ALA A 502 -1.09 -7.01 -4.21
CA ALA A 502 -0.04 -6.28 -3.50
C ALA A 502 0.83 -7.22 -2.63
N SER A 503 0.22 -8.27 -2.07
CA SER A 503 0.91 -9.35 -1.34
C SER A 503 1.90 -10.14 -2.20
N SER A 504 1.77 -10.14 -3.53
CA SER A 504 2.70 -10.80 -4.45
C SER A 504 3.99 -9.99 -4.64
N ASP A 505 3.87 -8.65 -4.66
CA ASP A 505 5.04 -7.77 -4.60
C ASP A 505 5.75 -7.88 -3.23
N VAL A 506 5.00 -8.03 -2.13
CA VAL A 506 5.56 -8.27 -0.78
C VAL A 506 6.39 -9.56 -0.75
N TYR A 507 5.90 -10.64 -1.37
CA TYR A 507 6.66 -11.89 -1.49
C TYR A 507 7.96 -11.68 -2.29
N SER A 508 7.87 -11.03 -3.45
CA SER A 508 9.02 -10.70 -4.30
C SER A 508 10.05 -9.82 -3.57
N PHE A 509 9.58 -8.91 -2.70
CA PHE A 509 10.41 -8.11 -1.81
C PHE A 509 11.10 -8.95 -0.73
N GLY A 510 10.42 -9.93 -0.13
CA GLY A 510 11.05 -10.90 0.80
C GLY A 510 12.18 -11.70 0.14
N VAL A 511 12.01 -12.12 -1.11
CA VAL A 511 13.08 -12.77 -1.90
C VAL A 511 14.24 -11.79 -2.16
N LEU A 512 13.95 -10.53 -2.46
CA LEU A 512 14.97 -9.49 -2.64
C LEU A 512 15.77 -9.23 -1.34
N LEU A 513 15.13 -9.26 -0.17
CA LEU A 513 15.82 -9.17 1.12
C LEU A 513 16.77 -10.36 1.34
N LEU A 514 16.35 -11.58 0.98
CA LEU A 514 17.24 -12.75 1.02
C LEU A 514 18.44 -12.60 0.06
N GLU A 515 18.27 -12.06 -1.15
CA GLU A 515 19.41 -11.76 -2.03
C GLU A 515 20.34 -10.70 -1.42
N LEU A 516 19.80 -9.69 -0.72
CA LEU A 516 20.59 -8.67 -0.03
C LEU A 516 21.41 -9.26 1.13
N ILE A 517 20.84 -10.12 1.98
CA ILE A 517 21.60 -10.78 3.06
C ILE A 517 22.65 -11.72 2.48
N THR A 518 22.24 -12.63 1.60
CA THR A 518 23.05 -13.79 1.19
C THR A 518 24.04 -13.49 0.07
N GLY A 519 23.81 -12.45 -0.73
CA GLY A 519 24.54 -12.20 -1.98
C GLY A 519 24.31 -13.27 -3.06
N LYS A 520 23.48 -14.29 -2.80
CA LYS A 520 23.14 -15.38 -3.73
C LYS A 520 21.99 -14.96 -4.65
N PRO A 521 21.93 -15.48 -5.89
CA PRO A 521 20.79 -15.22 -6.77
C PRO A 521 19.53 -15.95 -6.28
N ALA A 522 18.35 -15.39 -6.56
CA ALA A 522 17.04 -15.96 -6.21
C ALA A 522 16.79 -17.39 -6.73
N VAL A 523 17.54 -17.85 -7.75
CA VAL A 523 17.61 -19.24 -8.18
C VAL A 523 19.07 -19.63 -8.40
N SER A 524 19.51 -20.70 -7.73
CA SER A 524 20.83 -21.33 -7.95
C SER A 524 20.65 -22.85 -8.04
N ASP A 525 21.35 -23.50 -8.97
CA ASP A 525 21.42 -24.96 -9.08
C ASP A 525 20.05 -25.67 -9.14
N GLY A 526 19.05 -24.99 -9.73
CA GLY A 526 17.68 -25.47 -9.84
C GLY A 526 16.82 -25.38 -8.57
N LYS A 527 17.34 -24.78 -7.48
CA LYS A 527 16.61 -24.52 -6.23
C LYS A 527 16.24 -23.05 -6.10
N ASN A 528 15.08 -22.77 -5.50
CA ASN A 528 14.70 -21.42 -5.08
C ASN A 528 15.50 -21.01 -3.84
N LEU A 529 15.92 -19.75 -3.75
CA LEU A 529 16.64 -19.20 -2.61
C LEU A 529 15.85 -19.32 -1.29
N VAL A 530 14.52 -19.20 -1.33
CA VAL A 530 13.63 -19.38 -0.16
C VAL A 530 13.65 -20.83 0.33
N ASP A 531 13.57 -21.81 -0.57
CA ASP A 531 13.63 -23.24 -0.23
C ASP A 531 15.00 -23.63 0.33
N TRP A 532 16.08 -23.00 -0.14
CA TRP A 532 17.41 -23.16 0.44
C TRP A 532 17.51 -22.50 1.82
N ALA A 533 17.10 -21.24 1.95
CA ALA A 533 17.19 -20.47 3.20
C ALA A 533 16.33 -21.07 4.32
N SER A 534 15.16 -21.61 4.02
CA SER A 534 14.24 -22.21 5.01
C SER A 534 14.87 -23.31 5.88
N GLN A 535 15.90 -24.00 5.38
CA GLN A 535 16.65 -25.02 6.11
C GLN A 535 17.54 -24.41 7.22
N LEU A 536 18.05 -23.19 7.00
CA LEU A 536 18.88 -22.45 7.96
C LEU A 536 18.02 -21.55 8.86
N LEU A 537 16.95 -20.97 8.33
CA LEU A 537 15.94 -20.20 9.06
C LEU A 537 15.16 -21.02 10.12
N SER A 538 15.44 -22.31 10.25
CA SER A 538 14.84 -23.22 11.23
C SER A 538 15.69 -23.39 12.51
N ASP A 539 16.92 -22.87 12.54
CA ASP A 539 17.84 -22.97 13.68
C ASP A 539 18.61 -21.65 13.86
N ASP A 540 18.30 -20.92 14.93
CA ASP A 540 18.88 -19.62 15.29
C ASP A 540 20.43 -19.65 15.34
N SER A 541 21.03 -20.81 15.62
CA SER A 541 22.50 -20.96 15.64
C SER A 541 23.14 -20.88 14.25
N THR A 542 22.36 -21.06 13.18
CA THR A 542 22.83 -21.11 11.78
C THR A 542 22.53 -19.84 10.99
N LEU A 543 21.85 -18.83 11.57
CA LEU A 543 21.44 -17.62 10.83
C LEU A 543 22.63 -16.83 10.27
N THR A 544 23.80 -16.88 10.93
CA THR A 544 25.03 -16.25 10.42
C THR A 544 25.55 -16.91 9.13
N GLU A 545 25.22 -18.19 8.86
CA GLU A 545 25.55 -18.88 7.60
C GLU A 545 24.75 -18.36 6.40
N LEU A 546 23.66 -17.63 6.64
CA LEU A 546 22.92 -16.93 5.57
C LEU A 546 23.68 -15.71 5.06
N VAL A 547 24.54 -15.09 5.86
CA VAL A 547 25.18 -13.82 5.50
C VAL A 547 26.22 -14.01 4.39
N ASP A 548 26.22 -13.10 3.42
CA ASP A 548 27.23 -13.01 2.37
C ASP A 548 28.64 -12.96 2.95
N ILE A 549 29.42 -14.01 2.70
CA ILE A 549 30.81 -14.18 3.19
C ILE A 549 31.73 -12.99 2.89
N ARG A 550 31.40 -12.14 1.91
CA ARG A 550 32.17 -10.93 1.57
C ARG A 550 31.97 -9.77 2.55
N ILE A 551 30.98 -9.85 3.45
CA ILE A 551 30.67 -8.83 4.47
C ILE A 551 30.46 -9.41 5.87
N ILE A 552 30.78 -10.70 6.08
CA ILE A 552 30.59 -11.43 7.34
C ILE A 552 31.27 -10.76 8.55
N ASP A 553 32.36 -10.03 8.33
CA ASP A 553 33.08 -9.30 9.39
C ASP A 553 32.48 -7.90 9.69
N SER A 554 31.36 -7.52 9.06
CA SER A 554 30.88 -6.12 9.00
C SER A 554 29.35 -5.97 8.95
N PHE A 555 28.62 -6.87 9.62
CA PHE A 555 27.18 -6.77 9.82
C PHE A 555 26.85 -6.74 11.32
N ASP A 556 25.64 -6.26 11.65
CA ASP A 556 25.11 -6.31 13.02
C ASP A 556 24.10 -7.46 13.15
N ILE A 557 24.18 -8.22 14.24
CA ILE A 557 23.36 -9.42 14.45
C ILE A 557 21.90 -9.05 14.72
N SER A 558 21.62 -8.00 15.49
CA SER A 558 20.25 -7.55 15.75
C SER A 558 19.60 -6.93 14.51
N GLU A 559 20.39 -6.31 13.62
CA GLU A 559 19.93 -5.90 12.29
C GLU A 559 19.66 -7.12 11.38
N LEU A 560 20.46 -8.19 11.48
CA LEU A 560 20.24 -9.44 10.74
C LEU A 560 18.95 -10.14 11.18
N ASP A 561 18.76 -10.33 12.49
CA ASP A 561 17.57 -10.95 13.07
C ASP A 561 16.30 -10.19 12.64
N ALA A 562 16.34 -8.85 12.69
CA ALA A 562 15.29 -7.98 12.19
C ALA A 562 14.96 -8.20 10.70
N MET A 563 15.96 -8.28 9.83
CA MET A 563 15.72 -8.58 8.42
C MET A 563 15.15 -9.99 8.23
N ILE A 564 15.57 -10.97 9.03
CA ILE A 564 15.11 -12.35 8.98
C ILE A 564 13.63 -12.49 9.40
N GLU A 565 13.21 -11.84 10.49
CA GLU A 565 11.79 -11.75 10.88
C GLU A 565 10.93 -11.21 9.72
N ILE A 566 11.37 -10.10 9.12
CA ILE A 566 10.66 -9.44 8.01
C ILE A 566 10.62 -10.34 6.77
N ILE A 567 11.71 -11.05 6.44
CA ILE A 567 11.75 -12.06 5.37
C ILE A 567 10.71 -13.14 5.62
N GLN A 568 10.73 -13.78 6.80
CA GLN A 568 9.82 -14.87 7.14
C GLN A 568 8.35 -14.45 7.00
N TRP A 569 8.01 -13.22 7.38
CA TRP A 569 6.66 -12.66 7.23
C TRP A 569 6.34 -12.31 5.77
N CYS A 570 7.29 -11.75 5.01
CA CYS A 570 7.08 -11.43 3.60
C CYS A 570 6.95 -12.69 2.72
N THR A 571 7.66 -13.78 3.03
CA THR A 571 7.68 -15.02 2.24
C THR A 571 6.65 -16.07 2.68
N GLN A 572 5.64 -15.71 3.48
CA GLN A 572 4.55 -16.62 3.84
C GLN A 572 3.82 -17.17 2.60
N LYS A 573 3.32 -18.40 2.69
CA LYS A 573 2.65 -19.07 1.55
C LYS A 573 1.34 -18.37 1.20
N GLU A 574 0.51 -18.10 2.19
CA GLU A 574 -0.75 -17.38 2.08
C GLU A 574 -0.50 -15.85 2.11
N GLY A 575 -0.83 -15.15 1.02
CA GLY A 575 -0.57 -13.72 0.86
C GLY A 575 -1.34 -12.82 1.84
N ARG A 576 -2.44 -13.31 2.41
CA ARG A 576 -3.18 -12.63 3.50
C ARG A 576 -2.42 -12.58 4.84
N GLU A 577 -1.40 -13.44 5.01
CA GLU A 577 -0.59 -13.55 6.23
C GLU A 577 0.70 -12.72 6.11
N ARG A 578 0.98 -12.21 4.91
CA ARG A 578 2.08 -11.28 4.63
C ARG A 578 1.74 -9.87 5.12
N PRO A 579 2.72 -9.10 5.60
CA PRO A 579 2.53 -7.72 6.03
C PRO A 579 2.26 -6.80 4.82
N SER A 580 1.54 -5.70 5.04
CA SER A 580 1.52 -4.59 4.08
C SER A 580 2.89 -3.91 4.00
N MET A 581 3.23 -3.32 2.86
CA MET A 581 4.50 -2.58 2.71
C MET A 581 4.65 -1.42 3.71
N LYS A 582 3.54 -0.85 4.19
CA LYS A 582 3.53 0.12 5.30
C LYS A 582 4.00 -0.49 6.62
N GLN A 583 3.56 -1.71 6.94
CA GLN A 583 4.07 -2.44 8.12
C GLN A 583 5.53 -2.82 7.92
N VAL A 584 5.94 -3.21 6.71
CA VAL A 584 7.35 -3.47 6.38
C VAL A 584 8.20 -2.22 6.61
N ILE A 585 7.88 -1.08 6.02
CA ILE A 585 8.60 0.20 6.26
C ILE A 585 8.66 0.52 7.75
N ARG A 586 7.58 0.32 8.49
CA ARG A 586 7.57 0.52 9.94
C ARG A 586 8.59 -0.38 10.65
N MET A 587 8.58 -1.69 10.40
CA MET A 587 9.53 -2.63 11.02
C MET A 587 10.99 -2.35 10.63
N LEU A 588 11.24 -1.98 9.37
CA LEU A 588 12.57 -1.55 8.93
C LEU A 588 12.98 -0.24 9.63
N SER A 589 12.10 0.78 9.66
CA SER A 589 12.45 2.13 10.15
C SER A 589 12.52 2.24 11.68
N GLU A 590 11.63 1.57 12.41
CA GLU A 590 11.65 1.55 13.89
C GLU A 590 12.93 0.92 14.45
N ARG A 591 13.56 -0.01 13.71
CA ARG A 591 14.82 -0.63 14.10
C ARG A 591 16.08 0.10 13.59
N TRP A 592 15.95 1.05 12.66
CA TRP A 592 17.10 1.72 12.00
C TRP A 592 17.01 3.26 11.92
N ASP A 593 16.21 3.91 12.76
CA ASP A 593 16.26 5.37 12.95
C ASP A 593 17.52 5.78 13.75
N PRO A 594 18.41 6.64 13.21
CA PRO A 594 19.55 7.16 13.96
C PRO A 594 19.19 7.81 15.31
N LEU A 595 17.99 8.41 15.43
CA LEU A 595 17.52 9.02 16.68
C LEU A 595 17.31 7.98 17.78
N HIS A 596 16.88 6.75 17.43
CA HIS A 596 16.74 5.67 18.41
C HIS A 596 18.09 5.08 18.83
N SER A 597 19.12 5.12 17.98
CA SER A 597 20.47 4.67 18.33
C SER A 597 21.11 5.55 19.42
N GLU A 598 20.97 6.88 19.31
CA GLU A 598 21.45 7.78 20.37
C GLU A 598 20.61 7.68 21.66
N PHE A 599 19.29 7.49 21.55
CA PHE A 599 18.43 7.31 22.72
C PHE A 599 18.68 5.98 23.45
N ALA A 600 18.87 4.88 22.74
CA ALA A 600 19.23 3.58 23.33
C ALA A 600 20.60 3.64 24.04
N ARG A 601 21.61 4.27 23.42
CA ARG A 601 22.90 4.51 24.06
C ARG A 601 22.81 5.44 25.27
N ALA A 602 21.87 6.37 25.31
CA ALA A 602 21.64 7.21 26.49
C ALA A 602 21.04 6.41 27.66
N VAL A 603 20.09 5.51 27.38
CA VAL A 603 19.47 4.62 28.38
C VAL A 603 20.48 3.61 28.95
N GLU A 604 21.34 3.01 28.12
CA GLU A 604 22.43 2.13 28.59
C GLU A 604 23.43 2.83 29.51
N ILE A 605 23.60 4.15 29.37
CA ILE A 605 24.49 4.95 30.22
C ILE A 605 23.83 5.28 31.58
N GLU A 606 22.50 5.39 31.66
CA GLU A 606 21.80 5.63 32.93
C GLU A 606 21.65 4.35 33.78
N GLU A 607 21.35 3.19 33.19
CA GLU A 607 21.25 1.93 33.95
C GLU A 607 22.60 1.42 34.50
N GLY A 608 23.72 1.83 33.90
CA GLY A 608 25.07 1.47 34.36
C GLY A 608 25.55 2.15 35.66
N GLN A 609 24.87 3.22 36.11
CA GLN A 609 25.40 4.11 37.17
C GLN A 609 25.05 3.67 38.60
N TYR A 610 24.22 2.63 38.79
CA TYR A 610 23.67 2.23 40.10
C TYR A 610 24.02 0.81 40.58
N CYS A 611 25.18 0.24 40.21
CA CYS A 611 25.69 -0.97 40.88
C CYS A 611 27.20 -1.24 40.71
N ASN A 612 28.07 -0.62 41.52
CA ASN A 612 29.06 -1.38 42.32
C ASN A 612 29.86 -0.53 43.31
N TYR A 613 29.91 -0.96 44.57
CA TYR A 613 30.83 -0.45 45.58
C TYR A 613 32.00 -1.45 45.73
N GLY A 614 33.16 -1.11 45.16
CA GLY A 614 34.47 -1.62 45.55
C GLY A 614 34.82 -3.08 45.25
N TYR A 615 35.83 -3.29 44.39
CA TYR A 615 37.07 -3.95 44.82
C TYR A 615 38.26 -3.51 43.96
N ASN A 616 39.41 -3.30 44.58
CA ASN A 616 40.64 -2.88 43.89
C ASN A 616 41.31 -4.07 43.16
N SER A 617 41.63 -3.89 41.87
CA SER A 617 42.94 -4.26 41.34
C SER A 617 43.26 -3.37 40.12
N GLY A 618 44.52 -2.97 39.93
CA GLY A 618 44.86 -1.87 39.04
C GLY A 618 45.92 -2.17 37.98
N SER A 619 45.76 -1.55 36.81
CA SER A 619 46.79 -1.20 35.83
C SER A 619 46.18 -0.08 34.96
N ARG A 620 46.71 1.16 34.83
CA ARG A 620 47.99 1.60 34.20
C ARG A 620 48.20 0.89 32.86
N LEU A 621 48.22 1.52 31.68
CA LEU A 621 48.38 2.93 31.25
C LEU A 621 47.36 3.20 30.10
N SER A 622 47.17 4.40 29.51
CA SER A 622 47.95 5.63 29.50
C SER A 622 47.06 6.90 29.39
N LYS A 623 47.57 7.99 28.79
CA LYS A 623 46.87 9.26 28.52
C LYS A 623 47.41 9.94 27.25
N GLY A 624 46.54 10.73 26.61
CA GLY A 624 46.85 11.81 25.66
C GLY A 624 45.54 12.45 25.19
N LYS A 625 44.95 13.40 25.92
CA LYS A 625 45.13 14.87 25.81
C LYS A 625 44.98 15.39 24.37
N GLU A 626 43.89 16.09 24.01
CA GLU A 626 43.56 17.51 24.33
C GLU A 626 44.48 18.51 23.57
N GLN A 627 44.03 19.63 22.96
CA GLN A 627 42.78 20.40 23.07
C GLN A 627 42.62 21.45 21.92
N SER A 628 41.56 22.27 21.97
CA SER A 628 41.24 23.49 21.15
C SER A 628 40.52 23.23 19.81
N SER A 629 39.28 23.67 19.56
CA SER A 629 38.64 25.00 19.69
C SER A 629 39.26 26.05 18.77
N GLY A 630 38.54 26.73 17.87
CA GLY A 630 37.13 26.60 17.44
C GLY A 630 36.81 27.70 16.42
N ASP A 631 35.71 27.60 15.65
CA ASP A 631 34.97 28.77 15.13
C ASP A 631 33.68 28.38 14.38
N THR A 632 32.56 29.00 14.75
CA THR A 632 31.27 28.89 14.06
C THR A 632 31.14 29.95 12.97
N ARG A 633 31.12 29.53 11.69
CA ARG A 633 30.56 30.36 10.60
C ARG A 633 29.71 29.49 9.68
N GLY A 634 28.44 29.86 9.57
CA GLY A 634 27.43 29.06 8.86
C GLY A 634 27.59 29.07 7.35
N LEU A 635 27.15 27.98 6.73
CA LEU A 635 26.79 27.90 5.32
C LEU A 635 25.37 27.33 5.20
N GLN A 636 24.70 27.70 4.12
CA GLN A 636 23.24 27.70 4.04
C GLN A 636 22.66 26.29 3.86
N SER A 637 21.57 26.00 4.58
CA SER A 637 20.71 24.86 4.27
C SER A 637 19.95 25.14 2.98
N SER A 638 20.23 24.35 1.94
CA SER A 638 19.47 24.36 0.68
C SER A 638 18.17 23.58 0.86
N SER A 639 17.20 24.20 1.53
CA SER A 639 15.85 23.68 1.71
C SER A 639 15.09 23.67 0.37
N SER A 640 15.22 22.58 -0.39
CA SER A 640 14.44 22.33 -1.60
C SER A 640 13.09 21.71 -1.26
N THR A 641 12.08 22.56 -1.11
CA THR A 641 10.69 22.18 -0.83
C THR A 641 10.07 21.36 -1.97
N THR A 642 9.61 20.14 -1.69
CA THR A 642 8.87 19.31 -2.66
C THR A 642 7.36 19.53 -2.49
N ARG A 643 6.79 20.53 -3.17
CA ARG A 643 5.33 20.63 -3.35
C ARG A 643 4.88 19.70 -4.48
N SER A 644 4.22 18.60 -4.15
CA SER A 644 3.51 17.77 -5.13
C SER A 644 2.14 18.40 -5.47
N TYR A 645 2.07 19.12 -6.59
CA TYR A 645 0.80 19.62 -7.11
C TYR A 645 0.00 18.48 -7.74
N CYS A 646 -1.08 18.01 -7.09
CA CYS A 646 -2.12 17.24 -7.77
C CYS A 646 -3.50 17.40 -7.13
N SER A 647 -4.16 18.53 -7.42
CA SER A 647 -5.64 18.69 -7.39
C SER A 647 -6.04 20.07 -7.91
N ARG A 648 -6.49 20.14 -9.17
CA ARG A 648 -7.24 21.28 -9.71
C ARG A 648 -8.39 20.78 -10.59
N SER A 649 -9.49 20.45 -9.95
CA SER A 649 -10.79 20.34 -10.61
C SER A 649 -11.42 21.73 -10.67
N ALA A 650 -11.32 22.39 -11.82
CA ALA A 650 -12.00 23.67 -12.03
C ALA A 650 -13.48 23.44 -12.32
N LEU A 651 -14.34 23.63 -11.32
CA LEU A 651 -15.78 23.79 -11.55
C LEU A 651 -16.06 25.26 -11.90
N LEU A 652 -16.42 25.48 -13.17
CA LEU A 652 -16.99 26.74 -13.64
C LEU A 652 -18.48 26.80 -13.26
N GLU A 653 -18.78 27.32 -12.07
CA GLU A 653 -20.12 27.83 -11.77
C GLU A 653 -20.20 29.31 -12.12
N GLY A 654 -20.84 29.60 -13.26
CA GLY A 654 -21.14 30.96 -13.68
C GLY A 654 -22.31 31.53 -12.89
N ASN A 655 -22.04 32.25 -11.81
CA ASN A 655 -23.06 33.07 -11.16
C ASN A 655 -23.21 34.41 -11.88
N ALA A 656 -24.34 34.56 -12.57
CA ALA A 656 -24.83 35.86 -12.98
C ALA A 656 -25.27 36.67 -11.76
N SER A 657 -24.94 37.96 -11.73
CA SER A 657 -25.74 38.98 -11.04
C SER A 657 -25.76 40.24 -11.90
N PRO A 658 -26.91 40.93 -11.98
CA PRO A 658 -27.03 42.16 -12.75
C PRO A 658 -26.49 43.33 -11.92
N ASP A 659 -25.85 44.29 -12.59
CA ASP A 659 -26.32 45.68 -12.53
C ASP A 659 -25.64 46.55 -13.59
N SER A 660 -26.45 47.38 -14.22
CA SER A 660 -26.03 48.51 -15.05
C SER A 660 -26.87 49.70 -14.59
N PRO A 661 -26.28 50.90 -14.43
CA PRO A 661 -26.38 51.80 -15.57
C PRO A 661 -25.24 52.84 -15.78
N ARG A 662 -24.99 53.09 -17.08
CA ARG A 662 -24.73 54.40 -17.75
C ARG A 662 -23.38 55.14 -17.63
N GLY A 663 -22.78 55.32 -18.81
CA GLY A 663 -22.06 56.55 -19.23
C GLY A 663 -20.56 56.61 -18.91
N LEU A 664 -19.68 57.25 -19.70
CA LEU A 664 -19.82 58.02 -20.95
C LEU A 664 -18.55 57.82 -21.84
N PHE A 665 -18.74 57.87 -23.16
CA PHE A 665 -17.85 58.37 -24.23
C PHE A 665 -16.30 58.47 -24.11
N SER A 666 -15.67 58.11 -25.25
CA SER A 666 -14.43 58.72 -25.80
C SER A 666 -13.10 58.35 -25.11
N LEU A 667 -12.03 57.97 -25.81
CA LEU A 667 -11.65 58.17 -27.23
C LEU A 667 -10.87 56.94 -27.75
#